data_AF-X6LLJ6-F1
#
_entry.id   AF-X6LLJ6-F1
#
_cell.length_a   1.000
_cell.length_b   1.000
_cell.length_c   1.000
_cell.angle_alpha   90.00
_cell.angle_beta   90.00
_cell.angle_gamma   90.00
#
_symmetry.space_group_name_H-M   'P 1'
#
loop_
_entity.id
_entity.type
_entity.pdbx_description
1 polymer ?
#
loop_
_entity_poly.entity_id
_entity_poly.type
_entity_poly.pdbx_seq_one_letter_code
_entity_poly.pdbx_strand_id
1 'polypeptide(L)'
;MQIDDIKDDEKKGQMQILSKNLNDIEFGKDELKSKLPDLFRPLCQPEEIVKTQRNEDIRSYSLGTTVETKKKNSKDQMAMIITNDTERNIPIEWIHCTKEISSFKKVDKFEKTVKEFFDNEVSEDVLILQCRYAPKCKYKLEQIIHILQLEHYLFYNDPANSEKHKLIILLIHTNKKSPFPLIFRQKWNIIYVDYLLSTDTILSQKDLKEQVANAIDRQLKQVKKYFFLFFRIDDGHCLAFGKLHFPHSVDSLKERKSVSSLFKDKGCVAILVKRLTTLLSKIAAYNSIEYILYNLEKSGKKRMKGSFFERYQDIIDTLLTLTFVNVLIAVYQNGGFAVSLHFSFIFIFVCVTIYNICKYTNDNLKKYIESKKRRGEKKNKKYQQLFERALQNEELVKMRPVNIDDSHLLLAAINPQLYSIRTCLQCSFPFSYSIHSWCQQQLSKYSKSPNNDLSSHATMLEQMPIGNDKLTNWEVDYSLKITHEYAMDLVRFEFSSRLHTPNQQIILRNVIVSMALLLCGKLTIATIEVTIHHHRYIISRYAYLISICSKIAYVEEHVPKDQPGQWLVQITLSLWKLILFRENRTMSEGLLFFPTSISILFNFLLKHLQNDNTDLVNKLLTSARKIEIQRLGIMYLGTSKFMDEEKYLIEHGFLGNETSINHILQGYSQQKYSDFIQDLLITIKCVERIEKNADKRKIYISILPKLYSKIGNKLIPKMQILKEMVLHGHLNNNLALYSDEAIRLNRCLELMLLKKKVNEDSKDWKKLCGKDDTSNLGCVVKISKVKVDVTKLISFMVDGDIDLTQLEENQSIFNLLEEMSKLLLNFSSCYKQYERTLYVWFLKQLYVWKGIHWIEIIFTQLDIGMKYPLFGKLKTNNIFRLLRARTFHDNPFNPFIGVYGDNTYMNDTQYIMHHKSSVPLNNCSRNIYHEIIAQLFPLINSSERHLNDQSQNFFLSAEVKNEYKQILQTITNWFSSKDSQTLSMRDTLDVIVTRLGFHFVSILPFMKQNPFQLLLVDSELFLPTSTECETVSNEPLKVHYCSNNHVLLIDGSEDLLKQVKCQINGCGVKSTKEYNRYER
;
A
#
# COMPACT_ATOMS: atom_id res chain seq x y z
N MET A 1 55.31 -36.03 42.10
CA MET A 1 56.27 -35.79 43.19
C MET A 1 55.96 -36.81 44.26
N GLN A 2 56.90 -37.72 44.52
CA GLN A 2 56.74 -38.91 45.38
C GLN A 2 56.25 -38.55 46.79
N ILE A 3 55.43 -39.44 47.36
CA ILE A 3 55.59 -39.99 48.73
C ILE A 3 54.81 -41.32 48.74
N ASP A 4 55.54 -42.38 49.08
CA ASP A 4 55.08 -43.72 49.42
C ASP A 4 54.39 -43.75 50.80
N ASP A 5 53.80 -44.91 51.11
CA ASP A 5 53.38 -45.39 52.44
C ASP A 5 52.14 -44.77 53.09
N ILE A 6 50.97 -45.39 52.83
CA ILE A 6 50.07 -45.89 53.89
C ILE A 6 49.45 -47.21 53.43
N LYS A 7 50.03 -48.34 53.86
CA LYS A 7 49.36 -49.64 53.96
C LYS A 7 48.90 -49.83 55.41
N ASP A 8 47.82 -50.58 55.55
CA ASP A 8 47.23 -51.14 56.77
C ASP A 8 46.53 -50.17 57.73
N ASP A 9 45.20 -50.08 57.56
CA ASP A 9 44.24 -50.28 58.65
C ASP A 9 42.82 -50.51 58.09
N GLU A 10 42.60 -51.64 57.41
CA GLU A 10 41.24 -52.17 57.14
C GLU A 10 41.23 -53.69 57.36
N LYS A 11 41.57 -54.10 58.58
CA LYS A 11 41.24 -55.43 59.11
C LYS A 11 40.62 -55.29 60.49
N LYS A 12 39.32 -54.95 60.53
CA LYS A 12 38.33 -55.48 61.49
C LYS A 12 36.96 -54.86 61.21
N GLY A 13 36.12 -55.61 60.51
CA GLY A 13 34.74 -55.24 60.25
C GLY A 13 34.02 -56.16 59.25
N GLN A 14 34.37 -57.45 59.19
CA GLN A 14 33.57 -58.41 58.43
C GLN A 14 32.34 -58.78 59.24
N MET A 15 31.22 -58.10 58.98
CA MET A 15 29.89 -58.50 59.40
C MET A 15 29.30 -59.42 58.32
N GLN A 16 28.93 -60.64 58.71
CA GLN A 16 28.24 -61.62 57.88
C GLN A 16 26.90 -61.04 57.40
N ILE A 17 26.87 -60.55 56.16
CA ILE A 17 25.62 -60.46 55.40
C ILE A 17 25.36 -61.89 54.90
N LEU A 18 24.21 -62.45 55.28
CA LEU A 18 23.63 -63.64 54.64
C LEU A 18 23.51 -63.34 53.13
N SER A 19 24.55 -63.70 52.37
CA SER A 19 24.54 -63.66 50.92
C SER A 19 23.62 -64.78 50.45
N LYS A 20 22.32 -64.49 50.28
CA LYS A 20 21.55 -65.22 49.26
C LYS A 20 22.31 -65.03 47.96
N ASN A 21 22.74 -66.13 47.36
CA ASN A 21 23.47 -66.12 46.11
C ASN A 21 22.58 -65.42 45.07
N LEU A 22 23.08 -64.40 44.37
CA LEU A 22 22.33 -63.71 43.31
C LEU A 22 21.88 -64.70 42.21
N ASN A 23 22.54 -65.85 42.12
CA ASN A 23 22.21 -66.96 41.24
C ASN A 23 20.96 -67.77 41.66
N ASP A 24 20.46 -67.60 42.89
CA ASP A 24 19.26 -68.30 43.41
C ASP A 24 17.97 -67.49 43.22
N ILE A 25 18.05 -66.28 42.63
CA ILE A 25 16.90 -65.42 42.36
C ILE A 25 16.51 -65.55 40.87
N GLU A 26 15.72 -66.56 40.54
CA GLU A 26 15.05 -66.63 39.23
C GLU A 26 13.87 -65.65 39.22
N PHE A 27 14.02 -64.54 38.51
CA PHE A 27 12.87 -63.70 38.17
C PHE A 27 12.11 -64.32 37.01
N GLY A 28 10.81 -64.58 37.19
CA GLY A 28 9.96 -64.95 36.07
C GLY A 28 10.02 -63.87 34.99
N LYS A 29 10.16 -64.27 33.71
CA LYS A 29 10.29 -63.35 32.56
C LYS A 29 9.15 -62.31 32.51
N ASP A 30 7.95 -62.69 32.93
CA ASP A 30 6.77 -61.82 33.00
C ASP A 30 6.79 -60.88 34.22
N GLU A 31 7.39 -61.30 35.33
CA GLU A 31 7.60 -60.47 36.51
C GLU A 31 8.67 -59.40 36.25
N LEU A 32 9.77 -59.79 35.59
CA LEU A 32 10.82 -58.86 35.19
C LEU A 32 10.28 -57.84 34.17
N LYS A 33 9.51 -58.30 33.18
CA LYS A 33 8.90 -57.45 32.14
C LYS A 33 7.87 -56.46 32.69
N SER A 34 7.18 -56.80 33.78
CA SER A 34 6.25 -55.90 34.47
C SER A 34 6.94 -54.92 35.43
N LYS A 35 8.04 -55.32 36.10
CA LYS A 35 8.76 -54.47 37.07
C LYS A 35 9.83 -53.55 36.47
N LEU A 36 10.43 -53.90 35.33
CA LEU A 36 11.46 -53.08 34.67
C LEU A 36 10.95 -51.68 34.29
N PRO A 37 9.77 -51.52 33.67
CA PRO A 37 9.22 -50.21 33.35
C PRO A 37 9.09 -49.32 34.58
N ASP A 38 8.61 -49.86 35.71
CA ASP A 38 8.45 -49.11 36.96
C ASP A 38 9.79 -48.64 37.56
N LEU A 39 10.88 -49.37 37.30
CA LEU A 39 12.23 -48.98 37.73
C LEU A 39 12.79 -47.81 36.91
N PHE A 40 12.57 -47.82 35.59
CA PHE A 40 13.13 -46.81 34.68
C PHE A 40 12.22 -45.59 34.48
N ARG A 41 10.91 -45.74 34.73
CA ARG A 41 9.91 -44.67 34.54
C ARG A 41 10.23 -43.38 35.31
N PRO A 42 10.67 -43.40 36.59
CA PRO A 42 11.07 -42.19 37.29
C PRO A 42 12.29 -41.48 36.70
N LEU A 43 13.03 -42.12 35.78
CA LEU A 43 14.23 -41.58 35.13
C LEU A 43 13.96 -41.05 33.72
N CYS A 44 12.77 -41.32 33.17
CA CYS A 44 12.41 -40.91 31.83
C CYS A 44 12.08 -39.41 31.78
N GLN A 45 12.56 -38.75 30.74
CA GLN A 45 12.17 -37.38 30.43
C GLN A 45 10.70 -37.35 29.98
N PRO A 46 9.91 -36.34 30.36
CA PRO A 46 8.52 -36.19 29.91
C PRO A 46 8.37 -36.29 28.40
N GLU A 47 9.31 -35.72 27.64
CA GLU A 47 9.36 -35.78 26.17
C GLU A 47 9.32 -37.21 25.63
N GLU A 48 10.07 -38.12 26.25
CA GLU A 48 10.20 -39.51 25.80
C GLU A 48 9.01 -40.35 26.26
N ILE A 49 8.43 -40.03 27.43
CA ILE A 49 7.19 -40.66 27.93
C ILE A 49 6.02 -40.34 26.98
N VAL A 50 5.90 -39.08 26.55
CA VAL A 50 4.87 -38.65 25.59
C VAL A 50 4.99 -39.40 24.26
N LYS A 51 6.22 -39.65 23.78
CA LYS A 51 6.46 -40.41 22.54
C LYS A 51 6.08 -41.89 22.63
N THR A 52 6.18 -42.50 23.81
CA THR A 52 6.09 -43.97 23.97
C THR A 52 4.76 -44.49 24.52
N GLN A 53 4.01 -43.74 25.35
CA GLN A 53 2.82 -44.26 26.03
C GLN A 53 1.51 -43.65 25.50
N ARG A 54 0.49 -44.47 25.21
CA ARG A 54 -0.80 -43.96 24.70
C ARG A 54 -1.86 -43.63 25.76
N ASN A 55 -1.84 -44.17 26.98
CA ASN A 55 -3.02 -44.09 27.88
C ASN A 55 -2.73 -43.96 29.41
N GLU A 56 -1.57 -43.51 29.87
CA GLU A 56 -1.27 -43.41 31.31
C GLU A 56 -0.86 -42.00 31.75
N ASP A 57 -1.33 -41.58 32.94
CA ASP A 57 -1.05 -40.25 33.48
C ASP A 57 0.46 -40.03 33.71
N ILE A 58 1.00 -38.97 33.10
CA ILE A 58 2.34 -38.48 33.37
C ILE A 58 2.34 -37.89 34.77
N ARG A 59 2.85 -38.63 35.76
CA ARG A 59 3.13 -38.06 37.09
C ARG A 59 4.38 -37.19 36.98
N SER A 60 4.20 -35.86 36.92
CA SER A 60 5.32 -34.94 37.09
C SER A 60 5.73 -34.90 38.56
N TYR A 61 6.98 -35.25 38.83
CA TYR A 61 7.57 -35.05 40.15
C TYR A 61 8.03 -33.59 40.26
N SER A 62 7.57 -32.87 41.28
CA SER A 62 8.15 -31.57 41.68
C SER A 62 9.20 -31.79 42.76
N LEU A 63 10.04 -30.78 43.04
CA LEU A 63 11.01 -30.91 44.13
C LEU A 63 10.31 -31.16 45.47
N GLY A 64 9.27 -30.37 45.79
CA GLY A 64 8.52 -30.49 47.05
C GLY A 64 7.87 -31.86 47.24
N THR A 65 7.13 -32.35 46.24
CA THR A 65 6.49 -33.68 46.30
C THR A 65 7.52 -34.81 46.43
N THR A 66 8.68 -34.68 45.78
CA THR A 66 9.78 -35.63 45.89
C THR A 66 10.38 -35.65 47.29
N VAL A 67 10.64 -34.47 47.86
CA VAL A 67 11.19 -34.33 49.22
C VAL A 67 10.25 -34.97 50.23
N GLU A 68 8.96 -34.65 50.20
CA GLU A 68 7.96 -35.18 51.13
C GLU A 68 7.82 -36.72 51.02
N THR A 69 7.81 -37.24 49.79
CA THR A 69 7.71 -38.68 49.54
C THR A 69 8.96 -39.42 50.04
N LYS A 70 10.15 -38.85 49.86
CA LYS A 70 11.42 -39.49 50.20
C LYS A 70 11.79 -39.34 51.67
N LYS A 71 11.30 -38.31 52.36
CA LYS A 71 11.53 -38.10 53.79
C LYS A 71 11.12 -39.32 54.63
N LYS A 72 10.02 -39.99 54.26
CA LYS A 72 9.52 -41.21 54.91
C LYS A 72 10.45 -42.42 54.81
N ASN A 73 11.29 -42.50 53.78
CA ASN A 73 12.21 -43.62 53.51
C ASN A 73 13.70 -43.21 53.64
N SER A 74 13.97 -42.12 54.34
CA SER A 74 15.30 -41.50 54.47
C SER A 74 16.35 -42.42 55.10
N LYS A 75 15.93 -43.37 55.94
CA LYS A 75 16.80 -44.39 56.56
C LYS A 75 17.39 -45.37 55.54
N ASP A 76 16.60 -45.75 54.54
CA ASP A 76 17.00 -46.80 53.60
C ASP A 76 17.79 -46.24 52.43
N GLN A 77 17.42 -45.04 51.97
CA GLN A 77 17.93 -44.45 50.72
C GLN A 77 18.02 -42.92 50.77
N MET A 78 19.07 -42.40 50.13
CA MET A 78 19.20 -40.99 49.76
C MET A 78 18.57 -40.74 48.38
N ALA A 79 18.25 -39.49 48.05
CA ALA A 79 17.65 -39.14 46.76
C ALA A 79 18.65 -38.41 45.86
N MET A 80 18.75 -38.85 44.60
CA MET A 80 19.49 -38.15 43.56
C MET A 80 18.48 -37.62 42.55
N ILE A 81 18.36 -36.30 42.44
CA ILE A 81 17.43 -35.64 41.54
C ILE A 81 18.21 -35.11 40.34
N ILE A 82 17.89 -35.60 39.15
CA ILE A 82 18.47 -35.12 37.89
C ILE A 82 17.47 -34.16 37.27
N THR A 83 17.92 -32.98 36.86
CA THR A 83 17.06 -31.98 36.22
C THR A 83 17.74 -31.29 35.04
N ASN A 84 16.95 -30.82 34.08
CA ASN A 84 17.39 -29.89 33.03
C ASN A 84 17.00 -28.43 33.36
N ASP A 85 16.34 -28.22 34.50
CA ASP A 85 15.86 -26.92 34.95
C ASP A 85 17.02 -26.00 35.39
N THR A 86 16.73 -24.70 35.50
CA THR A 86 17.72 -23.71 35.91
C THR A 86 18.03 -23.79 37.41
N GLU A 87 19.27 -23.51 37.78
CA GLU A 87 19.74 -23.53 39.18
C GLU A 87 18.96 -22.57 40.09
N ARG A 88 18.31 -21.55 39.51
CA ARG A 88 17.56 -20.53 40.24
C ARG A 88 16.11 -20.91 40.52
N ASN A 89 15.61 -21.98 39.92
CA ASN A 89 14.21 -22.40 40.03
C ASN A 89 13.93 -23.25 41.29
N ILE A 90 14.74 -23.11 42.34
CA ILE A 90 14.47 -23.77 43.62
C ILE A 90 13.33 -23.03 44.33
N PRO A 91 12.26 -23.73 44.76
CA PRO A 91 11.16 -23.09 45.48
C PRO A 91 11.68 -22.39 46.73
N ILE A 92 11.11 -21.21 47.04
CA ILE A 92 11.53 -20.38 48.18
C ILE A 92 11.57 -21.17 49.50
N GLU A 93 10.64 -22.12 49.65
CA GLU A 93 10.53 -23.05 50.76
C GLU A 93 11.79 -23.88 51.01
N TRP A 94 12.56 -24.22 49.97
CA TRP A 94 13.72 -25.11 50.04
C TRP A 94 15.08 -24.39 49.92
N ILE A 95 15.07 -23.07 49.70
CA ILE A 95 16.30 -22.28 49.53
C ILE A 95 17.20 -22.37 50.77
N HIS A 96 16.62 -22.34 51.97
CA HIS A 96 17.38 -22.30 53.23
C HIS A 96 18.23 -23.57 53.48
N CYS A 97 17.69 -24.74 53.11
CA CYS A 97 18.36 -26.04 53.21
C CYS A 97 19.16 -26.44 51.94
N THR A 98 19.25 -25.55 50.95
CA THR A 98 20.05 -25.79 49.73
C THR A 98 21.45 -25.21 49.87
N LYS A 99 22.47 -26.03 49.57
CA LYS A 99 23.87 -25.61 49.46
C LYS A 99 24.43 -25.96 48.08
N GLU A 100 25.08 -24.99 47.44
CA GLU A 100 25.81 -25.23 46.21
C GLU A 100 27.14 -25.96 46.47
N ILE A 101 27.38 -27.08 45.79
CA ILE A 101 28.63 -27.83 45.87
C ILE A 101 29.84 -26.98 45.42
N SER A 102 29.63 -26.05 44.48
CA SER A 102 30.63 -25.08 44.02
C SER A 102 31.10 -24.13 45.13
N SER A 103 30.30 -23.89 46.16
CA SER A 103 30.65 -22.98 47.26
C SER A 103 31.74 -23.56 48.18
N PHE A 104 31.90 -24.89 48.21
CA PHE A 104 32.93 -25.56 49.01
C PHE A 104 34.29 -25.56 48.29
N LYS A 105 35.20 -24.70 48.79
CA LYS A 105 36.57 -24.59 48.27
C LYS A 105 37.49 -25.77 48.66
N LYS A 106 37.18 -26.48 49.75
CA LYS A 106 37.95 -27.61 50.29
C LYS A 106 37.02 -28.77 50.63
N VAL A 107 37.49 -30.01 50.46
CA VAL A 107 36.72 -31.23 50.77
C VAL A 107 36.41 -31.31 52.27
N ASP A 108 37.37 -30.99 53.14
CA ASP A 108 37.18 -31.02 54.59
C ASP A 108 36.03 -30.11 55.05
N LYS A 109 35.81 -28.98 54.37
CA LYS A 109 34.68 -28.09 54.67
C LYS A 109 33.35 -28.71 54.27
N PHE A 110 33.32 -29.43 53.16
CA PHE A 110 32.13 -30.15 52.71
C PHE A 110 31.80 -31.30 53.67
N GLU A 111 32.79 -32.12 54.01
CA GLU A 111 32.64 -33.21 54.99
C GLU A 111 32.15 -32.69 56.34
N LYS A 112 32.74 -31.59 56.84
CA LYS A 112 32.31 -30.97 58.09
C LYS A 112 30.83 -30.56 58.05
N THR A 113 30.37 -29.91 56.97
CA THR A 113 28.96 -29.52 56.83
C THR A 113 28.02 -30.73 56.75
N VAL A 114 28.44 -31.82 56.12
CA VAL A 114 27.64 -33.07 56.08
C VAL A 114 27.57 -33.71 57.47
N LYS A 115 28.68 -33.76 58.21
CA LYS A 115 28.71 -34.25 59.59
C LYS A 115 27.84 -33.42 60.52
N GLU A 116 27.97 -32.10 60.49
CA GLU A 116 27.15 -31.16 61.27
C GLU A 116 25.63 -31.35 61.04
N PHE A 117 25.23 -31.67 59.80
CA PHE A 117 23.83 -31.96 59.48
C PHE A 117 23.31 -33.23 60.19
N PHE A 118 24.14 -34.27 60.30
CA PHE A 118 23.82 -35.52 60.97
C PHE A 118 24.01 -35.45 62.50
N ASP A 119 24.95 -34.66 63.00
CA ASP A 119 25.28 -34.52 64.44
C ASP A 119 24.24 -33.73 65.26
N ASN A 120 23.03 -33.51 64.72
CA ASN A 120 21.90 -32.83 65.35
C ASN A 120 22.13 -31.34 65.75
N GLU A 121 23.26 -30.73 65.42
CA GLU A 121 23.49 -29.30 65.68
C GLU A 121 22.60 -28.39 64.81
N VAL A 122 22.08 -28.91 63.70
CA VAL A 122 21.20 -28.19 62.77
C VAL A 122 19.76 -28.72 62.85
N SER A 123 18.79 -27.81 63.05
CA SER A 123 17.34 -28.13 63.16
C SER A 123 16.68 -28.57 61.85
N GLU A 124 17.43 -28.60 60.74
CA GLU A 124 16.92 -28.96 59.42
C GLU A 124 16.95 -30.48 59.23
N ASP A 125 15.83 -31.06 58.79
CA ASP A 125 15.71 -32.50 58.50
C ASP A 125 16.13 -32.87 57.06
N VAL A 126 16.34 -31.87 56.21
CA VAL A 126 16.62 -32.06 54.78
C VAL A 126 17.85 -31.24 54.41
N LEU A 127 18.80 -31.86 53.72
CA LEU A 127 19.96 -31.20 53.13
C LEU A 127 19.91 -31.38 51.61
N ILE A 128 19.81 -30.28 50.87
CA ILE A 128 19.84 -30.29 49.40
C ILE A 128 21.20 -29.81 48.92
N LEU A 129 21.94 -30.68 48.24
CA LEU A 129 23.23 -30.38 47.66
C LEU A 129 23.08 -30.18 46.16
N GLN A 130 23.27 -28.94 45.69
CA GLN A 130 23.09 -28.58 44.30
C GLN A 130 24.42 -28.63 43.54
N CYS A 131 24.42 -29.27 42.37
CA CYS A 131 25.59 -29.36 41.50
C CYS A 131 25.22 -29.21 40.02
N ARG A 132 26.02 -28.47 39.27
CA ARG A 132 25.98 -28.47 37.81
C ARG A 132 26.90 -29.56 37.26
N TYR A 133 26.33 -30.53 36.56
CA TYR A 133 27.13 -31.57 35.94
C TYR A 133 27.89 -31.03 34.73
N ALA A 134 29.20 -31.22 34.77
CA ALA A 134 30.08 -31.14 33.62
C ALA A 134 30.97 -32.39 33.61
N PRO A 135 31.39 -32.92 32.44
CA PRO A 135 32.23 -34.11 32.37
C PRO A 135 33.52 -34.01 33.22
N LYS A 136 34.07 -32.80 33.33
CA LYS A 136 35.26 -32.50 34.17
C LYS A 136 35.00 -32.67 35.67
N CYS A 137 33.75 -32.59 36.12
CA CYS A 137 33.36 -32.71 37.52
C CYS A 137 33.11 -34.17 37.96
N LYS A 138 33.25 -35.16 37.06
CA LYS A 138 32.91 -36.56 37.33
C LYS A 138 33.60 -37.10 38.59
N TYR A 139 34.93 -36.93 38.70
CA TYR A 139 35.69 -37.41 39.85
C TYR A 139 35.31 -36.72 41.16
N LYS A 140 35.08 -35.40 41.12
CA LYS A 140 34.66 -34.63 42.31
C LYS A 140 33.28 -35.06 42.79
N LEU A 141 32.35 -35.28 41.85
CA LEU A 141 31.00 -35.73 42.18
C LEU A 141 31.00 -37.17 42.73
N GLU A 142 31.86 -38.04 42.19
CA GLU A 142 32.06 -39.38 42.74
C GLU A 142 32.59 -39.33 44.18
N GLN A 143 33.60 -38.51 44.47
CA GLN A 143 34.09 -38.33 45.84
C GLN A 143 32.97 -37.85 46.78
N ILE A 144 32.17 -36.86 46.35
CA ILE A 144 31.02 -36.38 47.11
C ILE A 144 30.02 -37.50 47.38
N ILE A 145 29.68 -38.30 46.36
CA ILE A 145 28.76 -39.44 46.52
C ILE A 145 29.29 -40.43 47.56
N HIS A 146 30.58 -40.75 47.56
CA HIS A 146 31.17 -41.67 48.54
C HIS A 146 31.13 -41.10 49.97
N ILE A 147 31.47 -39.82 50.15
CA ILE A 147 31.38 -39.13 51.45
C ILE A 147 29.95 -39.20 51.99
N LEU A 148 28.96 -38.84 51.16
CA LEU A 148 27.55 -38.84 51.56
C LEU A 148 27.07 -40.25 51.93
N GLN A 149 27.50 -41.29 51.20
CA GLN A 149 27.16 -42.68 51.50
C GLN A 149 27.78 -43.16 52.82
N LEU A 150 29.02 -42.79 53.10
CA LEU A 150 29.71 -43.15 54.34
C LEU A 150 29.03 -42.50 55.55
N GLU A 151 28.79 -41.19 55.50
CA GLU A 151 28.17 -40.46 56.62
C GLU A 151 26.73 -40.89 56.86
N HIS A 152 25.96 -41.13 55.79
CA HIS A 152 24.59 -41.67 55.90
C HIS A 152 24.58 -43.05 56.57
N TYR A 153 25.53 -43.92 56.20
CA TYR A 153 25.69 -45.24 56.82
C TYR A 153 26.07 -45.13 58.30
N LEU A 154 27.09 -44.34 58.62
CA LEU A 154 27.54 -44.13 60.01
C LEU A 154 26.39 -43.63 60.90
N PHE A 155 25.61 -42.65 60.42
CA PHE A 155 24.48 -42.10 61.17
C PHE A 155 23.38 -43.14 61.45
N TYR A 156 22.96 -43.90 60.44
CA TYR A 156 21.83 -44.84 60.58
C TYR A 156 22.19 -46.22 61.13
N ASN A 157 23.48 -46.56 61.25
CA ASN A 157 23.92 -47.74 61.97
C ASN A 157 23.81 -47.59 63.49
N ASP A 158 23.80 -46.35 63.99
CA ASP A 158 23.54 -46.08 65.40
C ASP A 158 22.04 -46.34 65.69
N PRO A 159 21.70 -47.31 66.56
CA PRO A 159 20.32 -47.62 66.91
C PRO A 159 19.56 -46.41 67.45
N ALA A 160 20.24 -45.45 68.11
CA ALA A 160 19.65 -44.24 68.67
C ALA A 160 19.12 -43.26 67.61
N ASN A 161 19.54 -43.40 66.35
CA ASN A 161 19.12 -42.55 65.24
C ASN A 161 18.03 -43.18 64.37
N SER A 162 17.55 -44.37 64.73
CA SER A 162 16.60 -45.14 63.91
C SER A 162 15.23 -44.48 63.71
N GLU A 163 14.82 -43.58 64.61
CA GLU A 163 13.58 -42.79 64.52
C GLU A 163 13.77 -41.41 63.87
N LYS A 164 15.01 -41.00 63.54
CA LYS A 164 15.30 -39.69 62.93
C LYS A 164 15.15 -39.73 61.41
N HIS A 165 14.56 -38.69 60.82
CA HIS A 165 14.29 -38.60 59.37
C HIS A 165 15.18 -37.56 58.68
N LYS A 166 16.50 -37.79 58.65
CA LYS A 166 17.49 -36.94 57.99
C LYS A 166 17.63 -37.34 56.52
N LEU A 167 17.15 -36.50 55.61
CA LEU A 167 17.17 -36.76 54.17
C LEU A 167 18.26 -35.94 53.47
N ILE A 168 19.11 -36.62 52.70
CA ILE A 168 20.03 -35.97 51.76
C ILE A 168 19.48 -36.07 50.35
N ILE A 169 19.44 -34.92 49.67
CA ILE A 169 19.07 -34.79 48.26
C ILE A 169 20.27 -34.25 47.49
N LEU A 170 20.75 -35.00 46.51
CA LEU A 170 21.73 -34.51 45.55
C LEU A 170 21.01 -34.04 44.30
N LEU A 171 20.91 -32.72 44.11
CA LEU A 171 20.27 -32.08 42.97
C LEU A 171 21.29 -31.79 41.87
N ILE A 172 21.18 -32.51 40.76
CA ILE A 172 22.12 -32.47 39.63
C ILE A 172 21.47 -31.75 38.45
N HIS A 173 21.96 -30.55 38.15
CA HIS A 173 21.60 -29.82 36.95
C HIS A 173 22.43 -30.34 35.77
N THR A 174 21.74 -30.89 34.78
CA THR A 174 22.33 -31.41 33.55
C THR A 174 22.02 -30.48 32.39
N ASN A 175 22.69 -30.70 31.25
CA ASN A 175 22.33 -30.04 30.02
C ASN A 175 22.26 -31.08 28.90
N LYS A 176 21.44 -30.83 27.87
CA LYS A 176 21.26 -31.75 26.73
C LYS A 176 22.56 -32.10 25.99
N LYS A 177 23.66 -31.35 26.17
CA LYS A 177 24.96 -31.59 25.52
C LYS A 177 25.89 -32.49 26.35
N SER A 178 25.67 -32.62 27.66
CA SER A 178 26.47 -33.43 28.56
C SER A 178 25.55 -34.20 29.51
N PRO A 179 24.99 -35.34 29.05
CA PRO A 179 24.11 -36.15 29.87
C PRO A 179 24.87 -36.71 31.08
N PHE A 180 24.17 -36.82 32.21
CA PHE A 180 24.71 -37.44 33.41
C PHE A 180 24.72 -38.98 33.23
N PRO A 181 25.84 -39.67 33.50
CA PRO A 181 25.87 -41.12 33.45
C PRO A 181 25.03 -41.70 34.58
N LEU A 182 24.00 -42.49 34.24
CA LEU A 182 23.19 -43.20 35.23
C LEU A 182 24.00 -44.35 35.84
N ILE A 183 24.35 -44.21 37.11
CA ILE A 183 25.04 -45.24 37.90
C ILE A 183 24.09 -45.67 39.01
N PHE A 184 23.47 -46.84 38.85
CA PHE A 184 22.59 -47.40 39.86
C PHE A 184 23.41 -47.82 41.09
N ARG A 185 23.03 -47.29 42.26
CA ARG A 185 23.64 -47.62 43.55
C ARG A 185 22.54 -47.97 44.53
N GLN A 186 22.72 -49.03 45.32
CA GLN A 186 21.68 -49.55 46.23
C GLN A 186 21.13 -48.50 47.22
N LYS A 187 21.97 -47.54 47.62
CA LYS A 187 21.63 -46.47 48.58
C LYS A 187 21.06 -45.19 47.95
N TRP A 188 20.98 -45.12 46.62
CA TRP A 188 20.50 -43.93 45.92
C TRP A 188 19.25 -44.24 45.12
N ASN A 189 18.18 -43.52 45.44
CA ASN A 189 16.99 -43.48 44.61
C ASN A 189 17.11 -42.31 43.62
N ILE A 190 17.30 -42.63 42.34
CA ILE A 190 17.50 -41.65 41.28
C ILE A 190 16.12 -41.29 40.68
N ILE A 191 15.84 -40.00 40.55
CA ILE A 191 14.59 -39.48 39.95
C ILE A 191 14.96 -38.36 38.98
N TYR A 192 14.32 -38.32 37.82
CA TYR A 192 14.33 -37.18 36.93
C TYR A 192 13.17 -36.22 37.27
N VAL A 193 13.50 -34.96 37.56
CA VAL A 193 12.54 -33.88 37.80
C VAL A 193 12.73 -32.84 36.71
N ASP A 194 11.73 -32.68 35.85
CA ASP A 194 11.83 -31.77 34.71
C ASP A 194 11.77 -30.30 35.12
N TYR A 195 10.94 -29.97 36.10
CA TYR A 195 10.73 -28.61 36.60
C TYR A 195 10.65 -28.61 38.13
N LEU A 196 11.49 -27.80 38.79
CA LEU A 196 11.69 -27.86 40.23
C LEU A 196 10.58 -27.16 41.04
N LEU A 197 9.96 -26.13 40.46
CA LEU A 197 8.86 -25.39 41.09
C LEU A 197 7.57 -26.23 41.14
N SER A 198 6.75 -26.05 42.20
CA SER A 198 5.48 -26.77 42.29
C SER A 198 4.54 -26.35 41.16
N THR A 199 4.22 -27.30 40.29
CA THR A 199 3.15 -27.17 39.30
C THR A 199 1.92 -27.84 39.88
N ASP A 200 1.24 -27.24 40.85
CA ASP A 200 0.09 -27.88 41.53
C ASP A 200 -1.06 -28.28 40.57
N THR A 201 -0.98 -27.98 39.26
CA THR A 201 -2.12 -28.20 38.34
C THR A 201 -1.80 -28.43 36.86
N ILE A 202 -0.55 -28.48 36.39
CA ILE A 202 -0.36 -28.08 34.97
C ILE A 202 -0.68 -29.13 33.90
N LEU A 203 -0.39 -30.42 34.01
CA LEU A 203 -0.64 -31.33 32.85
C LEU A 203 -0.88 -32.79 33.26
N SER A 204 -2.10 -33.28 33.03
CA SER A 204 -2.33 -34.72 32.78
C SER A 204 -2.03 -35.04 31.31
N GLN A 205 -1.80 -36.31 30.93
CA GLN A 205 -1.59 -36.68 29.52
C GLN A 205 -2.78 -36.27 28.63
N LYS A 206 -3.97 -36.17 29.23
CA LYS A 206 -5.20 -35.66 28.60
C LYS A 206 -5.06 -34.22 28.11
N ASP A 207 -4.25 -33.42 28.78
CA ASP A 207 -4.09 -31.99 28.52
C ASP A 207 -3.13 -31.71 27.35
N LEU A 208 -2.12 -32.58 27.14
CA LEU A 208 -1.21 -32.52 25.98
C LEU A 208 -1.91 -32.88 24.67
N LYS A 209 -2.85 -33.82 24.75
CA LYS A 209 -3.70 -34.29 23.64
C LYS A 209 -4.88 -33.37 23.36
N GLU A 210 -5.16 -32.45 24.28
CA GLU A 210 -6.23 -31.49 24.11
C GLU A 210 -5.90 -30.54 22.95
N GLN A 211 -6.95 -30.07 22.25
CA GLN A 211 -6.77 -29.00 21.29
C GLN A 211 -6.24 -27.77 22.02
N VAL A 212 -5.33 -27.04 21.37
CA VAL A 212 -4.74 -25.80 21.88
C VAL A 212 -5.82 -24.82 22.37
N ALA A 213 -6.98 -24.78 21.69
CA ALA A 213 -8.12 -23.94 22.06
C ALA A 213 -8.63 -24.23 23.47
N ASN A 214 -8.76 -25.51 23.83
CA ASN A 214 -9.34 -25.92 25.10
C ASN A 214 -8.32 -25.76 26.25
N ALA A 215 -7.06 -26.09 25.99
CA ALA A 215 -5.97 -25.84 26.93
C ALA A 215 -5.87 -24.35 27.27
N ILE A 216 -5.97 -23.48 26.25
CA ILE A 216 -6.00 -22.03 26.45
C ILE A 216 -7.30 -21.58 27.11
N ASP A 217 -8.48 -22.11 26.76
CA ASP A 217 -9.73 -21.76 27.44
C ASP A 217 -9.70 -22.13 28.93
N ARG A 218 -9.13 -23.29 29.27
CA ARG A 218 -8.90 -23.71 30.65
C ARG A 218 -7.92 -22.77 31.36
N GLN A 219 -6.80 -22.43 30.72
CA GLN A 219 -5.88 -21.44 31.28
C GLN A 219 -6.58 -20.10 31.42
N LEU A 220 -7.30 -19.59 30.42
CA LEU A 220 -8.08 -18.35 30.51
C LEU A 220 -9.14 -18.39 31.62
N LYS A 221 -9.76 -19.55 31.89
CA LYS A 221 -10.72 -19.76 32.99
C LYS A 221 -10.04 -19.78 34.36
N GLN A 222 -8.92 -20.50 34.51
CA GLN A 222 -8.09 -20.48 35.72
C GLN A 222 -7.52 -19.06 35.96
N VAL A 223 -7.13 -18.42 34.87
CA VAL A 223 -6.63 -17.06 34.77
C VAL A 223 -7.76 -16.04 34.88
N LYS A 224 -9.07 -16.34 34.88
CA LYS A 224 -10.06 -15.28 35.26
C LYS A 224 -9.79 -14.70 36.66
N LYS A 225 -9.07 -15.45 37.51
CA LYS A 225 -8.52 -15.01 38.81
C LYS A 225 -7.16 -14.26 38.70
N TYR A 226 -6.40 -14.50 37.63
CA TYR A 226 -5.02 -14.01 37.35
C TYR A 226 -4.85 -13.24 36.03
N PHE A 227 -5.92 -12.90 35.31
CA PHE A 227 -5.90 -12.10 34.07
C PHE A 227 -5.42 -10.71 34.45
N PHE A 228 -5.79 -10.29 35.67
CA PHE A 228 -5.19 -9.18 36.37
C PHE A 228 -3.68 -9.31 36.61
N LEU A 229 -3.09 -10.50 36.71
CA LEU A 229 -1.65 -10.74 36.93
C LEU A 229 -0.85 -10.75 35.61
N PHE A 230 -1.43 -11.31 34.53
CA PHE A 230 -0.86 -11.21 33.18
C PHE A 230 -0.76 -9.73 32.71
N PHE A 231 -1.58 -8.83 33.30
CA PHE A 231 -1.61 -7.39 33.04
C PHE A 231 -1.11 -6.49 34.20
N ARG A 232 -1.06 -6.97 35.45
CA ARG A 232 -0.36 -6.33 36.59
C ARG A 232 1.02 -6.97 36.69
N ILE A 233 1.95 -6.47 35.91
CA ILE A 233 3.33 -6.44 36.39
C ILE A 233 3.76 -4.99 36.27
N ASP A 234 3.79 -4.33 37.44
CA ASP A 234 4.41 -3.01 37.62
C ASP A 234 5.91 -3.05 37.28
N ASP A 235 6.48 -4.23 37.04
CA ASP A 235 7.81 -4.47 36.50
C ASP A 235 7.77 -5.07 35.08
N GLY A 236 8.30 -4.34 34.09
CA GLY A 236 8.85 -4.92 32.85
C GLY A 236 7.95 -5.81 31.98
N HIS A 237 7.44 -5.22 30.89
CA HIS A 237 7.03 -5.88 29.63
C HIS A 237 5.61 -6.51 29.58
N CYS A 238 4.61 -5.69 29.18
CA CYS A 238 3.51 -6.24 28.38
C CYS A 238 4.11 -6.74 27.05
N LEU A 239 4.46 -8.02 26.97
CA LEU A 239 5.13 -8.64 25.80
C LEU A 239 4.41 -8.32 24.48
N ALA A 240 3.08 -8.29 24.47
CA ALA A 240 2.32 -7.92 23.29
C ALA A 240 2.44 -6.43 22.92
N PHE A 241 2.38 -5.51 23.89
CA PHE A 241 2.55 -4.08 23.62
C PHE A 241 3.99 -3.77 23.19
N GLY A 242 4.98 -4.43 23.79
CA GLY A 242 6.39 -4.31 23.41
C GLY A 242 6.69 -4.81 22.00
N LYS A 243 5.81 -5.65 21.43
CA LYS A 243 5.87 -6.07 20.03
C LYS A 243 5.25 -5.06 19.05
N LEU A 244 4.63 -3.97 19.51
CA LEU A 244 4.06 -2.94 18.64
C LEU A 244 5.08 -1.83 18.35
N HIS A 245 5.23 -1.49 17.07
CA HIS A 245 6.04 -0.36 16.63
C HIS A 245 5.13 0.79 16.20
N PHE A 246 5.13 1.87 16.98
CA PHE A 246 4.32 3.07 16.74
C PHE A 246 5.03 4.08 15.82
N PRO A 247 4.28 4.90 15.06
CA PRO A 247 4.85 6.07 14.37
C PRO A 247 5.52 7.04 15.34
N HIS A 248 6.54 7.79 14.89
CA HIS A 248 7.30 8.72 15.74
C HIS A 248 6.45 9.84 16.38
N SER A 249 5.25 10.08 15.85
CA SER A 249 4.29 11.06 16.39
C SER A 249 3.54 10.57 17.63
N VAL A 250 3.67 9.30 18.02
CA VAL A 250 2.93 8.69 19.13
C VAL A 250 3.84 8.41 20.32
N ASP A 251 3.46 8.91 21.50
CA ASP A 251 4.14 8.61 22.75
C ASP A 251 3.74 7.21 23.26
N SER A 252 4.61 6.23 23.02
CA SER A 252 4.41 4.84 23.43
C SER A 252 4.27 4.65 24.94
N LEU A 253 4.89 5.52 25.76
CA LEU A 253 4.79 5.44 27.23
C LEU A 253 3.41 5.90 27.69
N LYS A 254 2.90 6.97 27.08
CA LYS A 254 1.54 7.45 27.33
C LYS A 254 0.50 6.40 26.91
N GLU A 255 0.68 5.79 25.74
CA GLU A 255 -0.17 4.70 25.24
C GLU A 255 -0.13 3.45 26.14
N ARG A 256 1.03 3.09 26.70
CA ARG A 256 1.14 1.98 27.65
C ARG A 256 0.31 2.22 28.91
N LYS A 257 0.41 3.40 29.53
CA LYS A 257 -0.37 3.78 30.73
C LYS A 257 -1.87 3.74 30.45
N SER A 258 -2.21 4.21 29.27
CA SER A 258 -3.55 4.22 28.72
C SER A 258 -4.16 2.82 28.59
N VAL A 259 -3.46 1.88 27.92
CA VAL A 259 -3.91 0.49 27.78
C VAL A 259 -4.12 -0.16 29.15
N SER A 260 -3.18 0.04 30.09
CA SER A 260 -3.30 -0.47 31.47
C SER A 260 -4.57 0.01 32.20
N SER A 261 -5.00 1.25 31.95
CA SER A 261 -6.23 1.79 32.55
C SER A 261 -7.51 1.14 32.01
N LEU A 262 -7.52 0.73 30.74
CA LEU A 262 -8.66 0.10 30.07
C LEU A 262 -8.91 -1.33 30.59
N PHE A 263 -7.85 -2.05 30.97
CA PHE A 263 -7.94 -3.38 31.59
C PHE A 263 -8.45 -3.37 33.04
N LYS A 264 -8.70 -2.19 33.63
CA LYS A 264 -9.38 -2.09 34.93
C LYS A 264 -10.90 -2.20 34.82
N ASP A 265 -11.47 -2.04 33.62
CA ASP A 265 -12.90 -2.15 33.38
C ASP A 265 -13.32 -3.61 33.06
N LYS A 266 -14.23 -4.15 33.88
CA LYS A 266 -14.71 -5.53 33.76
C LYS A 266 -15.50 -5.78 32.48
N GLY A 267 -16.19 -4.76 31.95
CA GLY A 267 -17.00 -4.86 30.73
C GLY A 267 -16.13 -5.10 29.49
N CYS A 268 -15.19 -4.19 29.25
CA CYS A 268 -14.25 -4.31 28.14
C CYS A 268 -13.39 -5.58 28.20
N VAL A 269 -12.94 -6.00 29.40
CA VAL A 269 -12.16 -7.23 29.57
C VAL A 269 -12.93 -8.46 29.12
N ALA A 270 -14.22 -8.57 29.48
CA ALA A 270 -15.04 -9.71 29.07
C ALA A 270 -15.18 -9.82 27.54
N ILE A 271 -15.33 -8.68 26.86
CA ILE A 271 -15.42 -8.62 25.39
C ILE A 271 -14.09 -9.03 24.76
N LEU A 272 -12.96 -8.47 25.24
CA LEU A 272 -11.64 -8.81 24.74
C LEU A 272 -11.30 -10.29 24.95
N VAL A 273 -11.63 -10.86 26.11
CA VAL A 273 -11.47 -12.29 26.38
C VAL A 273 -12.28 -13.11 25.40
N LYS A 274 -13.55 -12.77 25.18
CA LYS A 274 -14.40 -13.47 24.20
C LYS A 274 -13.80 -13.44 22.80
N ARG A 275 -13.35 -12.26 22.35
CA ARG A 275 -12.73 -12.07 21.03
C ARG A 275 -11.43 -12.85 20.88
N LEU A 276 -10.60 -12.84 21.93
CA LEU A 276 -9.37 -13.61 22.00
C LEU A 276 -9.67 -15.12 21.89
N THR A 277 -10.63 -15.63 22.68
CA THR A 277 -11.05 -17.03 22.62
C THR A 277 -11.55 -17.42 21.22
N THR A 278 -12.35 -16.56 20.56
CA THR A 278 -12.83 -16.81 19.19
C THR A 278 -11.71 -16.79 18.15
N LEU A 279 -10.70 -15.92 18.29
CA LEU A 279 -9.54 -15.92 17.39
C LEU A 279 -8.67 -17.16 17.60
N LEU A 280 -8.44 -17.53 18.87
CA LEU A 280 -7.67 -18.71 19.22
C LEU A 280 -8.35 -20.00 18.76
N SER A 281 -9.67 -20.12 18.88
CA SER A 281 -10.38 -21.30 18.39
C SER A 281 -10.27 -21.47 16.88
N LYS A 282 -10.19 -20.38 16.11
CA LYS A 282 -9.93 -20.41 14.65
C LYS A 282 -8.50 -20.86 14.32
N ILE A 283 -7.51 -20.50 15.16
CA ILE A 283 -6.10 -20.89 14.98
C ILE A 283 -5.89 -22.35 15.39
N ALA A 284 -6.48 -22.74 16.51
CA ALA A 284 -6.28 -24.03 17.16
C ALA A 284 -7.17 -25.16 16.61
N ALA A 285 -8.06 -24.88 15.64
CA ALA A 285 -8.87 -25.90 14.98
C ALA A 285 -8.03 -26.96 14.24
N TYR A 286 -6.72 -26.71 14.03
CA TYR A 286 -5.88 -27.54 13.18
C TYR A 286 -4.84 -28.39 13.91
N ASN A 287 -4.39 -28.08 15.14
CA ASN A 287 -3.27 -28.77 15.81
C ASN A 287 -3.46 -28.99 17.33
N SER A 288 -3.03 -30.14 17.86
CA SER A 288 -2.82 -30.36 19.31
C SER A 288 -1.49 -29.77 19.78
N ILE A 289 -1.35 -29.48 21.08
CA ILE A 289 -0.08 -28.95 21.61
C ILE A 289 1.04 -29.99 21.46
N GLU A 290 0.72 -31.26 21.64
CA GLU A 290 1.63 -32.38 21.35
C GLU A 290 2.15 -32.34 19.91
N TYR A 291 1.29 -32.10 18.93
CA TYR A 291 1.69 -32.00 17.52
C TYR A 291 2.64 -30.83 17.28
N ILE A 292 2.37 -29.66 17.87
CA ILE A 292 3.24 -28.48 17.77
C ILE A 292 4.60 -28.77 18.41
N LEU A 293 4.64 -29.32 19.63
CA LEU A 293 5.87 -29.70 20.31
C LEU A 293 6.69 -30.72 19.51
N TYR A 294 6.03 -31.73 18.93
CA TYR A 294 6.67 -32.74 18.10
C TYR A 294 7.29 -32.15 16.83
N ASN A 295 6.57 -31.28 16.11
CA ASN A 295 7.08 -30.64 14.90
C ASN A 295 8.23 -29.68 15.21
N LEU A 296 8.17 -28.97 16.35
CA LEU A 296 9.25 -28.11 16.80
C LEU A 296 10.54 -28.92 17.07
N GLU A 297 10.44 -30.10 17.68
CA GLU A 297 11.59 -31.00 17.89
C GLU A 297 12.18 -31.53 16.57
N LYS A 298 11.32 -31.87 15.61
CA LYS A 298 11.72 -32.42 14.30
C LYS A 298 12.40 -31.37 13.41
N SER A 299 12.05 -30.10 13.55
CA SER A 299 12.52 -29.01 12.67
C SER A 299 14.02 -28.67 12.80
N GLY A 300 14.74 -29.19 13.79
CA GLY A 300 16.20 -29.03 13.95
C GLY A 300 16.71 -27.59 14.20
N LYS A 301 15.83 -26.58 14.16
CA LYS A 301 16.14 -25.18 14.44
C LYS A 301 16.48 -24.99 15.94
N LYS A 302 17.22 -23.92 16.29
CA LYS A 302 17.69 -23.59 17.65
C LYS A 302 16.67 -24.05 18.71
N ARG A 303 16.97 -25.16 19.40
CA ARG A 303 16.10 -25.71 20.44
C ARG A 303 15.78 -24.60 21.44
N MET A 304 14.50 -24.34 21.69
CA MET A 304 14.05 -23.57 22.85
C MET A 304 14.77 -24.14 24.08
N LYS A 305 15.40 -23.26 24.87
CA LYS A 305 16.08 -23.65 26.11
C LYS A 305 15.03 -23.80 27.20
N GLY A 306 15.25 -24.72 28.13
CA GLY A 306 14.35 -24.94 29.27
C GLY A 306 13.79 -26.35 29.36
N SER A 307 13.05 -26.60 30.43
CA SER A 307 12.33 -27.85 30.70
C SER A 307 11.24 -28.10 29.65
N PHE A 308 10.67 -29.31 29.59
CA PHE A 308 9.52 -29.59 28.72
C PHE A 308 8.34 -28.69 29.07
N PHE A 309 8.09 -28.49 30.37
CA PHE A 309 6.98 -27.68 30.86
C PHE A 309 7.18 -26.19 30.60
N GLU A 310 8.40 -25.66 30.73
CA GLU A 310 8.71 -24.28 30.33
C GLU A 310 8.42 -24.07 28.84
N ARG A 311 8.86 -25.00 27.98
CA ARG A 311 8.60 -24.92 26.53
C ARG A 311 7.11 -24.99 26.20
N TYR A 312 6.35 -25.83 26.91
CA TYR A 312 4.90 -25.90 26.78
C TYR A 312 4.24 -24.54 27.11
N GLN A 313 4.61 -23.94 28.25
CA GLN A 313 4.07 -22.66 28.67
C GLN A 313 4.50 -21.53 27.72
N ASP A 314 5.75 -21.52 27.26
CA ASP A 314 6.27 -20.55 26.28
C ASP A 314 5.48 -20.56 24.96
N ILE A 315 5.05 -21.74 24.49
CA ILE A 315 4.22 -21.86 23.28
C ILE A 315 2.85 -21.23 23.52
N ILE A 316 2.21 -21.55 24.63
CA ILE A 316 0.90 -20.98 25.00
C ILE A 316 1.01 -19.45 25.14
N ASP A 317 2.02 -18.96 25.85
CA ASP A 317 2.26 -17.54 26.08
C ASP A 317 2.58 -16.80 24.78
N THR A 318 3.32 -17.44 23.87
CA THR A 318 3.62 -16.89 22.53
C THR A 318 2.34 -16.78 21.69
N LEU A 319 1.50 -17.83 21.66
CA LEU A 319 0.22 -17.81 20.94
C LEU A 319 -0.73 -16.75 21.48
N LEU A 320 -0.86 -16.66 22.80
CA LEU A 320 -1.64 -15.63 23.47
C LEU A 320 -1.12 -14.23 23.11
N THR A 321 0.20 -14.04 23.20
CA THR A 321 0.86 -12.76 22.88
C THR A 321 0.61 -12.34 21.44
N LEU A 322 0.84 -13.22 20.46
CA LEU A 322 0.66 -12.90 19.04
C LEU A 322 -0.82 -12.63 18.68
N THR A 323 -1.73 -13.43 19.22
CA THR A 323 -3.16 -13.23 18.98
C THR A 323 -3.60 -11.89 19.57
N PHE A 324 -3.11 -11.54 20.75
CA PHE A 324 -3.40 -10.27 21.39
C PHE A 324 -2.73 -9.08 20.68
N VAL A 325 -1.54 -9.23 20.10
CA VAL A 325 -0.94 -8.23 19.20
C VAL A 325 -1.89 -7.90 18.04
N ASN A 326 -2.50 -8.91 17.40
CA ASN A 326 -3.47 -8.69 16.33
C ASN A 326 -4.73 -7.95 16.82
N VAL A 327 -5.20 -8.27 18.02
CA VAL A 327 -6.31 -7.53 18.66
C VAL A 327 -5.91 -6.06 18.86
N LEU A 328 -4.73 -5.79 19.43
CA LEU A 328 -4.25 -4.42 19.65
C LEU A 328 -4.07 -3.66 18.34
N ILE A 329 -3.48 -4.26 17.31
CA ILE A 329 -3.32 -3.65 15.98
C ILE A 329 -4.68 -3.25 15.42
N ALA A 330 -5.67 -4.15 15.48
CA ALA A 330 -7.02 -3.87 14.99
C ALA A 330 -7.66 -2.71 15.76
N VAL A 331 -7.50 -2.63 17.08
CA VAL A 331 -8.08 -1.52 17.87
C VAL A 331 -7.34 -0.19 17.61
N TYR A 332 -6.01 -0.21 17.49
CA TYR A 332 -5.20 0.98 17.23
C TYR A 332 -5.40 1.56 15.84
N GLN A 333 -5.39 0.73 14.80
CA GLN A 333 -5.56 1.18 13.41
C GLN A 333 -6.95 1.77 13.16
N ASN A 334 -7.95 1.33 13.92
CA ASN A 334 -9.31 1.84 13.84
C ASN A 334 -9.58 2.98 14.85
N GLY A 335 -8.54 3.48 15.54
CA GLY A 335 -8.65 4.62 16.46
C GLY A 335 -9.53 4.39 17.70
N GLY A 336 -9.75 3.13 18.08
CA GLY A 336 -10.60 2.77 19.21
C GLY A 336 -10.04 3.28 20.56
N PHE A 337 -8.73 3.21 20.75
CA PHE A 337 -8.08 3.63 21.99
C PHE A 337 -8.08 5.15 22.19
N ALA A 338 -7.86 5.94 21.13
CA ALA A 338 -7.80 7.40 21.23
C ALA A 338 -9.03 8.00 21.93
N VAL A 339 -10.23 7.47 21.67
CA VAL A 339 -11.48 7.98 22.23
C VAL A 339 -11.70 7.53 23.68
N SER A 340 -11.43 6.27 24.01
CA SER A 340 -11.56 5.77 25.39
C SER A 340 -10.60 6.49 26.36
N LEU A 341 -9.42 6.86 25.84
CA LEU A 341 -8.33 7.46 26.60
C LEU A 341 -8.46 8.97 26.76
N HIS A 342 -8.88 9.71 25.72
CA HIS A 342 -9.05 11.16 25.81
C HIS A 342 -10.06 11.56 26.89
N PHE A 343 -11.08 10.72 27.10
CA PHE A 343 -12.13 10.94 28.09
C PHE A 343 -11.76 10.48 29.50
N SER A 344 -10.97 9.41 29.65
CA SER A 344 -10.44 8.97 30.95
C SER A 344 -9.33 9.90 31.46
N PHE A 345 -8.45 10.39 30.58
CA PHE A 345 -7.32 11.25 30.94
C PHE A 345 -7.72 12.70 31.21
N ILE A 346 -8.64 13.29 30.42
CA ILE A 346 -9.22 14.61 30.75
C ILE A 346 -9.90 14.53 32.11
N PHE A 347 -10.63 13.44 32.41
CA PHE A 347 -11.31 13.30 33.69
C PHE A 347 -10.32 13.21 34.86
N ILE A 348 -9.27 12.39 34.77
CA ILE A 348 -8.26 12.28 35.84
C ILE A 348 -7.48 13.60 35.99
N PHE A 349 -7.06 14.23 34.89
CA PHE A 349 -6.29 15.47 34.96
C PHE A 349 -7.15 16.62 35.48
N VAL A 350 -8.38 16.79 34.99
CA VAL A 350 -9.33 17.78 35.52
C VAL A 350 -9.66 17.48 36.97
N CYS A 351 -9.85 16.22 37.38
CA CYS A 351 -10.10 15.88 38.78
C CYS A 351 -8.88 16.13 39.67
N VAL A 352 -7.65 15.85 39.24
CA VAL A 352 -6.43 16.07 40.04
C VAL A 352 -6.09 17.56 40.10
N THR A 353 -6.18 18.29 38.99
CA THR A 353 -5.93 19.74 38.95
C THR A 353 -7.01 20.49 39.73
N ILE A 354 -8.30 20.12 39.60
CA ILE A 354 -9.38 20.73 40.38
C ILE A 354 -9.31 20.29 41.85
N TYR A 355 -8.97 19.04 42.18
CA TYR A 355 -8.79 18.62 43.58
C TYR A 355 -7.65 19.37 44.28
N ASN A 356 -6.53 19.61 43.56
CA ASN A 356 -5.42 20.40 44.07
C ASN A 356 -5.77 21.91 44.19
N ILE A 357 -6.62 22.45 43.32
CA ILE A 357 -7.12 23.83 43.41
C ILE A 357 -8.21 23.98 44.49
N CYS A 358 -9.06 22.96 44.68
CA CYS A 358 -10.21 22.97 45.60
C CYS A 358 -9.86 22.63 47.04
N LYS A 359 -8.58 22.36 47.36
CA LYS A 359 -8.13 22.22 48.74
C LYS A 359 -8.33 23.53 49.56
N TYR A 360 -8.63 24.66 48.91
CA TYR A 360 -8.69 25.97 49.58
C TYR A 360 -9.89 26.90 49.30
N THR A 361 -10.99 26.52 48.61
CA THR A 361 -12.15 27.45 48.46
C THR A 361 -13.57 26.85 48.32
N ASN A 362 -14.49 27.48 49.07
CA ASN A 362 -15.95 27.72 48.98
C ASN A 362 -16.95 26.65 48.43
N ASP A 363 -18.04 26.40 49.19
CA ASP A 363 -19.06 25.35 48.96
C ASP A 363 -19.88 25.49 47.66
N ASN A 364 -20.02 26.70 47.11
CA ASN A 364 -20.70 26.91 45.83
C ASN A 364 -19.89 26.37 44.63
N LEU A 365 -18.55 26.40 44.71
CA LEU A 365 -17.68 25.80 43.71
C LEU A 365 -17.76 24.27 43.77
N LYS A 366 -17.91 23.71 44.98
CA LYS A 366 -18.10 22.27 45.23
C LYS A 366 -19.36 21.74 44.54
N LYS A 367 -20.50 22.43 44.66
CA LYS A 367 -21.75 22.08 43.94
C LYS A 367 -21.63 22.21 42.42
N TYR A 368 -20.96 23.25 41.92
CA TYR A 368 -20.68 23.41 40.49
C TYR A 368 -19.82 22.26 39.94
N ILE A 369 -18.75 21.90 40.67
CA ILE A 369 -17.86 20.78 40.33
C ILE A 369 -18.61 19.45 40.38
N GLU A 370 -19.44 19.22 41.39
CA GLU A 370 -20.22 18.00 41.51
C GLU A 370 -21.22 17.86 40.34
N SER A 371 -21.81 18.98 39.89
CA SER A 371 -22.67 19.00 38.71
C SER A 371 -21.90 18.73 37.40
N LYS A 372 -20.68 19.26 37.25
CA LYS A 372 -19.78 18.99 36.11
C LYS A 372 -19.23 17.56 36.13
N LYS A 373 -18.93 17.02 37.32
CA LYS A 373 -18.50 15.64 37.57
C LYS A 373 -19.59 14.65 37.18
N ARG A 374 -20.83 14.83 37.67
CA ARG A 374 -21.99 14.02 37.28
C ARG A 374 -22.29 14.09 35.78
N ARG A 375 -22.09 15.27 35.14
CA ARG A 375 -22.30 15.46 33.69
C ARG A 375 -21.17 14.81 32.85
N GLY A 376 -19.93 14.86 33.32
CA GLY A 376 -18.76 14.20 32.70
C GLY A 376 -18.79 12.67 32.82
N GLU A 377 -19.15 12.15 34.00
CA GLU A 377 -19.31 10.71 34.26
C GLU A 377 -20.40 10.09 33.38
N LYS A 378 -21.55 10.76 33.20
CA LYS A 378 -22.60 10.33 32.27
C LYS A 378 -22.15 10.34 30.80
N LYS A 379 -21.29 11.29 30.39
CA LYS A 379 -20.75 11.36 29.03
C LYS A 379 -19.76 10.21 28.78
N ASN A 380 -18.85 9.94 29.72
CA ASN A 380 -17.84 8.87 29.60
C ASN A 380 -18.48 7.47 29.49
N LYS A 381 -19.53 7.20 30.28
CA LYS A 381 -20.22 5.90 30.26
C LYS A 381 -20.83 5.56 28.89
N LYS A 382 -21.28 6.56 28.12
CA LYS A 382 -21.91 6.34 26.81
C LYS A 382 -20.90 6.08 25.69
N TYR A 383 -19.77 6.79 25.65
CA TYR A 383 -18.69 6.49 24.70
C TYR A 383 -18.05 5.13 24.96
N GLN A 384 -17.94 4.76 26.24
CA GLN A 384 -17.52 3.43 26.65
C GLN A 384 -18.48 2.35 26.14
N GLN A 385 -19.80 2.54 26.28
CA GLN A 385 -20.81 1.64 25.71
C GLN A 385 -20.72 1.52 24.19
N LEU A 386 -20.51 2.64 23.48
CA LEU A 386 -20.32 2.63 22.02
C LEU A 386 -19.04 1.89 21.62
N PHE A 387 -17.94 2.11 22.34
CA PHE A 387 -16.68 1.40 22.15
C PHE A 387 -16.83 -0.10 22.39
N GLU A 388 -17.44 -0.50 23.50
CA GLU A 388 -17.72 -1.90 23.85
C GLU A 388 -18.58 -2.57 22.78
N ARG A 389 -19.66 -1.92 22.35
CA ARG A 389 -20.54 -2.42 21.29
C ARG A 389 -19.79 -2.59 19.95
N ALA A 390 -18.96 -1.61 19.55
CA ALA A 390 -18.13 -1.70 18.35
C ALA A 390 -17.14 -2.86 18.42
N LEU A 391 -16.45 -2.98 19.55
CA LEU A 391 -15.45 -4.01 19.76
C LEU A 391 -16.06 -5.42 19.75
N GLN A 392 -17.29 -5.57 20.26
CA GLN A 392 -18.05 -6.82 20.27
C GLN A 392 -18.53 -7.25 18.86
N ASN A 393 -18.69 -6.30 17.93
CA ASN A 393 -19.18 -6.58 16.58
C ASN A 393 -18.05 -7.10 15.67
N GLU A 394 -18.14 -8.37 15.26
CA GLU A 394 -17.10 -9.02 14.46
C GLU A 394 -17.04 -8.55 13.01
N GLU A 395 -18.18 -8.13 12.45
CA GLU A 395 -18.27 -7.65 11.07
C GLU A 395 -17.67 -6.27 10.93
N LEU A 396 -17.88 -5.41 11.94
CA LEU A 396 -17.40 -4.04 11.98
C LEU A 396 -15.89 -4.01 12.26
N VAL A 397 -15.45 -4.63 13.36
CA VAL A 397 -14.04 -4.66 13.75
C VAL A 397 -13.46 -6.01 13.40
N LYS A 398 -13.03 -6.18 12.15
CA LYS A 398 -12.44 -7.44 11.70
C LYS A 398 -11.05 -7.63 12.29
N MET A 399 -10.91 -8.66 13.13
CA MET A 399 -9.62 -9.10 13.65
C MET A 399 -9.16 -10.32 12.86
N ARG A 400 -7.94 -10.28 12.32
CA ARG A 400 -7.40 -11.40 11.56
C ARG A 400 -6.84 -12.46 12.52
N PRO A 401 -7.17 -13.75 12.32
CA PRO A 401 -6.47 -14.81 13.04
C PRO A 401 -4.99 -14.75 12.67
N VAL A 402 -4.12 -15.12 13.61
CA VAL A 402 -2.69 -15.23 13.32
C VAL A 402 -2.51 -16.49 12.47
N ASN A 403 -2.07 -16.35 11.22
CA ASN A 403 -1.66 -17.50 10.42
C ASN A 403 -0.27 -17.90 10.90
N ILE A 404 -0.19 -18.91 11.76
CA ILE A 404 1.09 -19.34 12.31
C ILE A 404 1.36 -20.77 11.83
N ASP A 405 2.32 -20.89 10.91
CA ASP A 405 2.97 -22.18 10.70
C ASP A 405 3.95 -22.46 11.86
N ASP A 406 4.34 -23.73 12.03
CA ASP A 406 5.24 -24.16 13.11
C ASP A 406 6.60 -23.41 13.10
N SER A 407 7.02 -22.91 11.92
CA SER A 407 8.26 -22.16 11.76
C SER A 407 8.15 -20.70 12.25
N HIS A 408 6.99 -20.07 12.09
CA HIS A 408 6.69 -18.72 12.56
C HIS A 408 6.51 -18.68 14.08
N LEU A 409 5.92 -19.73 14.67
CA LEU A 409 5.83 -19.91 16.13
C LEU A 409 7.23 -19.93 16.76
N LEU A 410 8.13 -20.73 16.19
CA LEU A 410 9.52 -20.82 16.63
C LEU A 410 10.28 -19.51 16.46
N LEU A 411 10.12 -18.83 15.32
CA LEU A 411 10.75 -17.53 15.08
C LEU A 411 10.23 -16.47 16.06
N ALA A 412 8.93 -16.45 16.35
CA ALA A 412 8.32 -15.47 17.24
C ALA A 412 8.69 -15.64 18.72
N ALA A 413 9.06 -16.86 19.12
CA ALA A 413 9.54 -17.18 20.46
C ALA A 413 11.05 -16.98 20.62
N ILE A 414 11.84 -17.19 19.56
CA ILE A 414 13.31 -17.02 19.58
C ILE A 414 13.73 -15.57 19.25
N ASN A 415 12.98 -14.86 18.41
CA ASN A 415 13.29 -13.50 17.98
C ASN A 415 12.02 -12.62 17.98
N PRO A 416 11.91 -11.60 18.84
CA PRO A 416 10.72 -10.76 18.89
C PRO A 416 10.60 -9.90 17.62
N GLN A 417 9.75 -10.31 16.68
CA GLN A 417 9.35 -9.45 15.57
C GLN A 417 8.50 -8.28 16.07
N LEU A 418 8.82 -7.08 15.58
CA LEU A 418 8.03 -5.87 15.81
C LEU A 418 6.96 -5.72 14.72
N TYR A 419 5.73 -5.41 15.13
CA TYR A 419 4.58 -5.20 14.26
C TYR A 419 4.29 -3.71 14.13
N SER A 420 4.45 -3.16 12.92
CA SER A 420 4.23 -1.74 12.65
C SER A 420 2.74 -1.37 12.66
N ILE A 421 2.37 -0.40 13.49
CA ILE A 421 1.08 0.28 13.40
C ILE A 421 1.18 1.32 12.28
N ARG A 422 0.61 0.99 11.12
CA ARG A 422 0.67 1.80 9.89
C ARG A 422 0.08 3.21 10.06
N THR A 423 -1.01 3.31 10.81
CA THR A 423 -1.74 4.57 11.05
C THR A 423 -2.25 4.60 12.48
N CYS A 424 -1.94 5.67 13.21
CA CYS A 424 -2.60 5.99 14.48
C CYS A 424 -3.56 7.15 14.21
N LEU A 425 -4.80 6.81 13.86
CA LEU A 425 -5.82 7.81 13.54
C LEU A 425 -6.26 8.53 14.83
N GLN A 426 -6.18 9.87 14.83
CA GLN A 426 -6.71 10.69 15.92
C GLN A 426 -8.24 10.80 15.76
N CYS A 427 -8.94 9.79 16.27
CA CYS A 427 -10.40 9.71 16.24
C CYS A 427 -11.01 10.36 17.49
N SER A 428 -12.17 10.95 17.27
CA SER A 428 -13.06 11.55 18.28
C SER A 428 -14.25 10.62 18.55
N PHE A 429 -14.59 9.78 17.57
CA PHE A 429 -15.65 8.79 17.60
C PHE A 429 -15.05 7.35 17.55
N PRO A 430 -15.46 6.41 18.41
CA PRO A 430 -14.87 5.08 18.47
C PRO A 430 -15.08 4.30 17.18
N PHE A 431 -13.99 3.76 16.58
CA PHE A 431 -14.05 2.95 15.36
C PHE A 431 -14.72 3.64 14.16
N SER A 432 -14.64 4.98 14.09
CA SER A 432 -15.23 5.77 12.99
C SER A 432 -14.76 5.31 11.61
N TYR A 433 -13.49 4.93 11.47
CA TYR A 433 -12.96 4.38 10.22
C TYR A 433 -13.60 3.03 9.83
N SER A 434 -13.82 2.14 10.81
CA SER A 434 -14.47 0.85 10.55
C SER A 434 -15.92 1.02 10.10
N ILE A 435 -16.65 1.94 10.75
CA ILE A 435 -18.03 2.27 10.38
C ILE A 435 -18.07 2.87 8.98
N HIS A 436 -17.19 3.84 8.71
CA HIS A 436 -17.07 4.44 7.39
C HIS A 436 -16.80 3.40 6.31
N SER A 437 -15.79 2.53 6.50
CA SER A 437 -15.46 1.48 5.55
C SER A 437 -16.61 0.50 5.33
N TRP A 438 -17.36 0.15 6.39
CA TRP A 438 -18.54 -0.71 6.26
C TRP A 438 -19.66 -0.02 5.48
N CYS A 439 -19.99 1.24 5.81
CA CYS A 439 -21.03 2.00 5.14
C CYS A 439 -20.74 2.20 3.65
N GLN A 440 -19.50 2.57 3.29
CA GLN A 440 -19.10 2.75 1.89
C GLN A 440 -19.16 1.43 1.11
N GLN A 441 -18.78 0.30 1.74
CA GLN A 441 -18.95 -1.02 1.12
C GLN A 441 -20.41 -1.35 0.85
N GLN A 442 -21.33 -1.06 1.79
CA GLN A 442 -22.75 -1.29 1.53
C GLN A 442 -23.27 -0.38 0.43
N LEU A 443 -23.02 0.93 0.49
CA LEU A 443 -23.47 1.88 -0.54
C LEU A 443 -22.98 1.51 -1.94
N SER A 444 -21.75 1.01 -2.07
CA SER A 444 -21.21 0.54 -3.36
C SER A 444 -21.91 -0.70 -3.92
N LYS A 445 -22.45 -1.58 -3.06
CA LYS A 445 -23.18 -2.78 -3.49
C LYS A 445 -24.59 -2.45 -4.00
N TYR A 446 -25.22 -1.44 -3.41
CA TYR A 446 -26.61 -1.06 -3.70
C TYR A 446 -26.76 0.13 -4.67
N SER A 447 -25.65 0.67 -5.19
CA SER A 447 -25.63 1.85 -6.07
C SER A 447 -26.30 1.68 -7.44
N LYS A 448 -26.81 0.50 -7.78
CA LYS A 448 -27.42 0.18 -9.08
C LYS A 448 -28.90 0.58 -9.21
N SER A 449 -29.56 1.06 -8.15
CA SER A 449 -30.95 1.55 -8.24
C SER A 449 -30.97 3.06 -8.56
N PRO A 450 -31.39 3.49 -9.77
CA PRO A 450 -31.19 4.88 -10.22
C PRO A 450 -32.21 5.89 -9.65
N ASN A 451 -33.26 5.45 -8.94
CA ASN A 451 -34.47 6.26 -8.73
C ASN A 451 -34.87 6.50 -7.27
N ASN A 452 -34.02 6.14 -6.32
CA ASN A 452 -34.34 6.30 -4.90
C ASN A 452 -33.82 7.65 -4.37
N ASP A 453 -34.71 8.41 -3.73
CA ASP A 453 -34.37 9.66 -3.02
C ASP A 453 -33.22 9.43 -2.02
N LEU A 454 -32.32 10.40 -1.83
CA LEU A 454 -31.17 10.29 -0.91
C LEU A 454 -31.62 9.92 0.52
N SER A 455 -32.79 10.42 0.93
CA SER A 455 -33.41 10.08 2.22
C SER A 455 -33.78 8.60 2.32
N SER A 456 -34.19 7.97 1.20
CA SER A 456 -34.48 6.55 1.14
C SER A 456 -33.21 5.69 1.20
N HIS A 457 -32.10 6.12 0.59
CA HIS A 457 -30.79 5.46 0.75
C HIS A 457 -30.27 5.54 2.19
N ALA A 458 -30.45 6.68 2.85
CA ALA A 458 -30.10 6.82 4.26
C ALA A 458 -30.95 5.91 5.15
N THR A 459 -32.27 5.85 4.90
CA THR A 459 -33.18 4.99 5.64
C THR A 459 -32.88 3.50 5.42
N MET A 460 -32.53 3.12 4.19
CA MET A 460 -32.06 1.77 3.89
C MET A 460 -30.81 1.44 4.71
N LEU A 461 -29.78 2.30 4.67
CA LEU A 461 -28.53 2.09 5.40
C LEU A 461 -28.74 2.03 6.92
N GLU A 462 -29.66 2.82 7.46
CA GLU A 462 -30.08 2.78 8.86
C GLU A 462 -30.69 1.43 9.28
N GLN A 463 -31.48 0.83 8.38
CA GLN A 463 -32.18 -0.43 8.62
C GLN A 463 -31.31 -1.67 8.36
N MET A 464 -30.18 -1.53 7.66
CA MET A 464 -29.28 -2.64 7.37
C MET A 464 -28.68 -3.21 8.67
N PRO A 465 -28.71 -4.54 8.84
CA PRO A 465 -28.07 -5.18 9.98
C PRO A 465 -26.55 -5.09 9.87
N ILE A 466 -25.90 -4.84 11.00
CA ILE A 466 -24.45 -4.90 11.23
C ILE A 466 -24.24 -5.95 12.31
N GLY A 467 -23.98 -7.20 11.92
CA GLY A 467 -24.09 -8.34 12.83
C GLY A 467 -25.48 -8.42 13.50
N ASN A 468 -25.53 -8.35 14.83
CA ASN A 468 -26.77 -8.42 15.62
C ASN A 468 -27.41 -7.04 15.91
N ASP A 469 -26.82 -5.95 15.44
CA ASP A 469 -27.28 -4.57 15.68
C ASP A 469 -27.72 -3.88 14.37
N LYS A 470 -28.45 -2.76 14.47
CA LYS A 470 -28.73 -1.84 13.36
C LYS A 470 -28.01 -0.53 13.57
N LEU A 471 -27.71 0.23 12.51
CA LEU A 471 -27.00 1.52 12.64
C LEU A 471 -27.77 2.52 13.51
N THR A 472 -29.11 2.48 13.51
CA THR A 472 -29.98 3.26 14.40
C THR A 472 -29.70 3.03 15.88
N ASN A 473 -29.24 1.84 16.27
CA ASN A 473 -28.93 1.53 17.67
C ASN A 473 -27.69 2.27 18.18
N TRP A 474 -26.85 2.78 17.27
CA TRP A 474 -25.63 3.53 17.56
C TRP A 474 -25.90 5.02 17.77
N GLU A 475 -27.12 5.46 17.44
CA GLU A 475 -27.59 6.84 17.57
C GLU A 475 -28.32 7.01 18.91
N VAL A 476 -27.56 7.08 20.00
CA VAL A 476 -28.11 7.31 21.35
C VAL A 476 -28.54 8.79 21.49
N ASP A 477 -29.50 9.11 22.38
CA ASP A 477 -30.17 10.39 22.77
C ASP A 477 -29.43 11.76 22.69
N TYR A 478 -28.16 11.82 22.27
CA TYR A 478 -27.38 13.04 22.02
C TYR A 478 -26.87 13.10 20.57
N SER A 479 -27.76 12.85 19.59
CA SER A 479 -27.41 12.63 18.17
C SER A 479 -26.53 13.72 17.57
N LEU A 480 -26.73 15.01 17.90
CA LEU A 480 -26.01 16.06 17.18
C LEU A 480 -24.49 16.06 17.45
N LYS A 481 -24.08 16.04 18.72
CA LYS A 481 -22.65 16.19 19.08
C LYS A 481 -21.82 14.98 18.63
N ILE A 482 -22.37 13.78 18.84
CA ILE A 482 -21.71 12.53 18.45
C ILE A 482 -21.56 12.46 16.93
N THR A 483 -22.61 12.82 16.19
CA THR A 483 -22.59 12.83 14.73
C THR A 483 -21.66 13.92 14.16
N HIS A 484 -21.46 15.04 14.87
CA HIS A 484 -20.42 16.03 14.53
C HIS A 484 -19.00 15.51 14.79
N GLU A 485 -18.78 14.78 15.88
CA GLU A 485 -17.48 14.14 16.16
C GLU A 485 -17.17 13.05 15.12
N TYR A 486 -18.18 12.29 14.69
CA TYR A 486 -18.08 11.34 13.58
C TYR A 486 -17.73 12.06 12.25
N ALA A 487 -18.47 13.12 11.88
CA ALA A 487 -18.19 13.91 10.69
C ALA A 487 -16.77 14.48 10.68
N MET A 488 -16.28 14.94 11.84
CA MET A 488 -14.92 15.46 11.99
C MET A 488 -13.87 14.39 11.73
N ASP A 489 -14.09 13.17 12.23
CA ASP A 489 -13.21 12.05 11.97
C ASP A 489 -13.14 11.72 10.46
N LEU A 490 -14.28 11.72 9.76
CA LEU A 490 -14.30 11.55 8.30
C LEU A 490 -13.54 12.65 7.57
N VAL A 491 -13.65 13.91 8.01
CA VAL A 491 -12.87 15.02 7.46
C VAL A 491 -11.37 14.77 7.61
N ARG A 492 -10.94 14.25 8.77
CA ARG A 492 -9.52 13.91 9.02
C ARG A 492 -9.06 12.73 8.19
N PHE A 493 -9.93 11.75 7.91
CA PHE A 493 -9.56 10.58 7.10
C PHE A 493 -9.48 10.90 5.61
N GLU A 494 -10.49 11.57 5.08
CA GLU A 494 -10.69 11.71 3.64
C GLU A 494 -10.09 13.02 3.06
N PHE A 495 -9.89 14.04 3.89
CA PHE A 495 -9.54 15.40 3.42
C PHE A 495 -8.34 16.03 4.13
N SER A 496 -7.64 15.31 5.00
CA SER A 496 -6.46 15.83 5.74
C SER A 496 -5.30 16.25 4.84
N SER A 497 -5.15 15.62 3.66
CA SER A 497 -4.13 16.00 2.68
C SER A 497 -4.30 17.43 2.14
N ARG A 498 -5.52 17.99 2.21
CA ARG A 498 -5.84 19.35 1.74
C ARG A 498 -6.06 20.36 2.87
N LEU A 499 -6.37 19.91 4.08
CA LEU A 499 -6.76 20.76 5.20
C LEU A 499 -5.76 20.66 6.35
N HIS A 500 -4.87 21.65 6.44
CA HIS A 500 -3.76 21.64 7.38
C HIS A 500 -4.09 22.28 8.75
N THR A 501 -5.17 23.04 8.86
CA THR A 501 -5.54 23.73 10.11
C THR A 501 -6.85 23.19 10.71
N PRO A 502 -7.00 23.19 12.05
CA PRO A 502 -8.25 22.78 12.70
C PRO A 502 -9.48 23.57 12.24
N ASN A 503 -9.34 24.88 12.01
CA ASN A 503 -10.43 25.72 11.55
C ASN A 503 -10.93 25.31 10.15
N GLN A 504 -10.02 24.96 9.23
CA GLN A 504 -10.39 24.46 7.92
C GLN A 504 -11.17 23.13 8.01
N GLN A 505 -10.75 22.24 8.90
CA GLN A 505 -11.43 20.96 9.15
C GLN A 505 -12.83 21.18 9.75
N ILE A 506 -12.97 22.13 10.69
CA ILE A 506 -14.27 22.52 11.28
C ILE A 506 -15.24 23.02 10.21
N ILE A 507 -14.76 23.84 9.27
CA ILE A 507 -15.59 24.38 8.19
C ILE A 507 -16.06 23.27 7.26
N LEU A 508 -15.15 22.38 6.84
CA LEU A 508 -15.56 21.27 5.97
C LEU A 508 -16.52 20.32 6.68
N ARG A 509 -16.31 20.05 7.96
CA ARG A 509 -17.24 19.28 8.79
C ARG A 509 -18.63 19.93 8.74
N ASN A 510 -18.72 21.23 8.99
CA ASN A 510 -20.00 21.94 8.97
C ASN A 510 -20.64 21.93 7.58
N VAL A 511 -19.86 22.06 6.50
CA VAL A 511 -20.36 21.89 5.12
C VAL A 511 -20.99 20.51 4.93
N ILE A 512 -20.34 19.43 5.37
CA ILE A 512 -20.88 18.06 5.27
C ILE A 512 -22.17 17.93 6.09
N VAL A 513 -22.20 18.46 7.31
CA VAL A 513 -23.39 18.47 8.17
C VAL A 513 -24.55 19.25 7.52
N SER A 514 -24.29 20.43 6.98
CA SER A 514 -25.29 21.23 6.26
C SER A 514 -25.81 20.51 5.02
N MET A 515 -24.93 19.86 4.25
CA MET A 515 -25.35 19.07 3.09
C MET A 515 -26.21 17.88 3.51
N ALA A 516 -25.86 17.16 4.57
CA ALA A 516 -26.65 16.04 5.07
C ALA A 516 -28.04 16.49 5.55
N LEU A 517 -28.12 17.60 6.30
CA LEU A 517 -29.39 18.20 6.72
C LEU A 517 -30.22 18.70 5.53
N LEU A 518 -29.60 19.35 4.55
CA LEU A 518 -30.28 19.88 3.36
C LEU A 518 -30.83 18.76 2.46
N LEU A 519 -30.07 17.68 2.28
CA LEU A 519 -30.41 16.62 1.33
C LEU A 519 -31.30 15.53 1.94
N CYS A 520 -31.19 15.27 3.25
CA CYS A 520 -31.90 14.18 3.90
C CYS A 520 -32.86 14.62 5.01
N GLY A 521 -32.90 15.90 5.38
CA GLY A 521 -33.77 16.45 6.42
C GLY A 521 -33.41 16.07 7.86
N LYS A 522 -32.48 15.13 8.06
CA LYS A 522 -32.01 14.66 9.37
C LYS A 522 -30.50 14.46 9.39
N LEU A 523 -29.91 14.57 10.59
CA LEU A 523 -28.48 14.37 10.82
C LEU A 523 -28.25 13.04 11.56
N THR A 524 -27.87 12.02 10.81
CA THR A 524 -27.57 10.65 11.28
C THR A 524 -26.21 10.22 10.70
N ILE A 525 -25.60 9.17 11.24
CA ILE A 525 -24.37 8.59 10.67
C ILE A 525 -24.63 8.18 9.22
N ALA A 526 -25.80 7.59 8.96
CA ALA A 526 -26.20 7.21 7.60
C ALA A 526 -26.33 8.41 6.65
N THR A 527 -26.96 9.52 7.08
CA THR A 527 -27.11 10.67 6.18
C THR A 527 -25.77 11.34 5.87
N ILE A 528 -24.81 11.34 6.81
CA ILE A 528 -23.43 11.76 6.53
C ILE A 528 -22.79 10.85 5.47
N GLU A 529 -22.86 9.54 5.65
CA GLU A 529 -22.22 8.56 4.76
C GLU A 529 -22.79 8.61 3.35
N VAL A 530 -24.12 8.68 3.22
CA VAL A 530 -24.82 8.85 1.94
C VAL A 530 -24.44 10.17 1.28
N THR A 531 -24.36 11.26 2.06
CA THR A 531 -23.93 12.57 1.56
C THR A 531 -22.50 12.54 1.02
N ILE A 532 -21.57 11.94 1.78
CA ILE A 532 -20.17 11.78 1.36
C ILE A 532 -20.08 10.88 0.13
N HIS A 533 -20.81 9.77 0.08
CA HIS A 533 -20.77 8.82 -1.04
C HIS A 533 -21.23 9.45 -2.35
N HIS A 534 -22.43 10.05 -2.37
CA HIS A 534 -23.00 10.60 -3.62
C HIS A 534 -22.46 11.98 -3.99
N HIS A 535 -22.00 12.77 -3.02
CA HIS A 535 -21.53 14.15 -3.25
C HIS A 535 -20.06 14.35 -2.91
N ARG A 536 -19.25 13.26 -2.88
CA ARG A 536 -17.80 13.31 -2.64
C ARG A 536 -17.11 14.36 -3.49
N TYR A 537 -17.50 14.45 -4.76
CA TYR A 537 -16.95 15.42 -5.71
C TYR A 537 -17.21 16.88 -5.28
N ILE A 538 -18.41 17.18 -4.78
CA ILE A 538 -18.81 18.51 -4.32
C ILE A 538 -18.08 18.87 -3.02
N ILE A 539 -18.03 17.94 -2.06
CA ILE A 539 -17.30 18.11 -0.79
C ILE A 539 -15.81 18.34 -1.07
N SER A 540 -15.24 17.63 -2.03
CA SER A 540 -13.85 17.82 -2.47
C SER A 540 -13.59 19.21 -3.04
N ARG A 541 -14.59 19.84 -3.70
CA ARG A 541 -14.51 21.24 -4.16
C ARG A 541 -14.55 22.22 -3.00
N TYR A 542 -15.39 21.99 -1.99
CA TYR A 542 -15.34 22.79 -0.76
C TYR A 542 -14.01 22.65 -0.04
N ALA A 543 -13.49 21.43 0.13
CA ALA A 543 -12.17 21.18 0.72
C ALA A 543 -11.08 21.97 -0.01
N TYR A 544 -11.12 21.96 -1.35
CA TYR A 544 -10.22 22.75 -2.18
C TYR A 544 -10.36 24.26 -1.93
N LEU A 545 -11.57 24.82 -1.97
CA LEU A 545 -11.79 26.25 -1.72
C LEU A 545 -11.36 26.67 -0.32
N ILE A 546 -11.60 25.84 0.69
CA ILE A 546 -11.18 26.09 2.08
C ILE A 546 -9.64 26.08 2.19
N SER A 547 -8.96 25.17 1.46
CA SER A 547 -7.50 25.07 1.50
C SER A 547 -6.78 26.32 0.96
N ILE A 548 -7.37 26.98 -0.06
CA ILE A 548 -6.78 28.17 -0.69
C ILE A 548 -7.10 29.49 0.04
N CYS A 549 -8.05 29.48 0.99
CA CYS A 549 -8.40 30.67 1.77
C CYS A 549 -7.35 30.91 2.87
N SER A 550 -6.67 32.07 2.85
CA SER A 550 -5.54 32.35 3.74
C SER A 550 -5.90 32.63 5.20
N LYS A 551 -7.10 33.19 5.46
CA LYS A 551 -7.64 33.45 6.80
C LYS A 551 -9.16 33.45 6.73
N ILE A 552 -9.80 32.42 7.27
CA ILE A 552 -11.26 32.39 7.39
C ILE A 552 -11.61 33.01 8.75
N ALA A 553 -12.20 34.20 8.72
CA ALA A 553 -12.70 34.87 9.92
C ALA A 553 -13.83 34.05 10.55
N TYR A 554 -13.93 34.14 11.88
CA TYR A 554 -14.83 33.44 12.80
C TYR A 554 -16.07 32.81 12.14
N VAL A 555 -16.08 31.48 12.05
CA VAL A 555 -17.21 30.70 11.54
C VAL A 555 -18.07 30.34 12.74
N GLU A 556 -19.37 30.63 12.68
CA GLU A 556 -20.32 30.16 13.68
C GLU A 556 -20.14 28.65 13.87
N GLU A 557 -19.90 28.24 15.12
CA GLU A 557 -19.43 26.89 15.43
C GLU A 557 -20.48 25.81 15.08
N HIS A 558 -21.75 26.21 14.91
CA HIS A 558 -22.91 25.33 14.74
C HIS A 558 -23.75 25.68 13.50
N VAL A 559 -24.19 24.64 12.77
CA VAL A 559 -25.12 24.74 11.65
C VAL A 559 -26.56 24.84 12.18
N PRO A 560 -27.36 25.87 11.81
CA PRO A 560 -28.78 25.94 12.17
C PRO A 560 -29.55 24.76 11.56
N LYS A 561 -30.30 24.02 12.38
CA LYS A 561 -31.11 22.87 11.92
C LYS A 561 -32.22 23.27 10.96
N ASP A 562 -32.79 24.45 11.17
CA ASP A 562 -34.01 24.87 10.46
C ASP A 562 -33.68 25.53 9.12
N GLN A 563 -32.44 25.97 8.91
CA GLN A 563 -31.99 26.68 7.70
C GLN A 563 -30.57 26.24 7.24
N PRO A 564 -30.29 24.93 7.08
CA PRO A 564 -28.96 24.43 6.70
C PRO A 564 -28.54 24.91 5.30
N GLY A 565 -29.51 25.08 4.41
CA GLY A 565 -29.31 25.64 3.08
C GLY A 565 -28.82 27.09 3.10
N GLN A 566 -29.43 27.96 3.91
CA GLN A 566 -29.03 29.36 4.01
C GLN A 566 -27.63 29.51 4.61
N TRP A 567 -27.32 28.72 5.65
CA TRP A 567 -25.95 28.66 6.20
C TRP A 567 -24.94 28.23 5.14
N LEU A 568 -25.25 27.21 4.33
CA LEU A 568 -24.39 26.73 3.26
C LEU A 568 -24.16 27.81 2.18
N VAL A 569 -25.17 28.64 1.89
CA VAL A 569 -25.02 29.82 1.02
C VAL A 569 -24.09 30.86 1.65
N GLN A 570 -24.30 31.19 2.93
CA GLN A 570 -23.50 32.21 3.62
C GLN A 570 -22.03 31.82 3.74
N ILE A 571 -21.73 30.55 4.05
CA ILE A 571 -20.34 30.07 4.08
C ILE A 571 -19.72 30.08 2.69
N THR A 572 -20.49 29.72 1.65
CA THR A 572 -20.02 29.78 0.26
C THR A 572 -19.68 31.22 -0.13
N LEU A 573 -20.56 32.17 0.15
CA LEU A 573 -20.33 33.61 -0.08
C LEU A 573 -19.10 34.12 0.70
N SER A 574 -18.90 33.64 1.93
CA SER A 574 -17.76 34.03 2.76
C SER A 574 -16.45 33.47 2.21
N LEU A 575 -16.41 32.18 1.84
CA LEU A 575 -15.25 31.56 1.19
C LEU A 575 -14.90 32.31 -0.10
N TRP A 576 -15.92 32.60 -0.91
CA TRP A 576 -15.83 33.37 -2.14
C TRP A 576 -15.25 34.77 -1.93
N LYS A 577 -15.66 35.50 -0.90
CA LYS A 577 -15.08 36.82 -0.55
C LYS A 577 -13.63 36.75 -0.08
N LEU A 578 -13.23 35.64 0.55
CA LEU A 578 -11.90 35.47 1.15
C LEU A 578 -10.84 34.95 0.17
N ILE A 579 -11.23 34.63 -1.06
CA ILE A 579 -10.30 34.23 -2.12
C ILE A 579 -9.52 35.48 -2.57
N LEU A 580 -8.30 35.61 -2.06
CA LEU A 580 -7.37 36.67 -2.46
C LEU A 580 -6.63 36.24 -3.72
N PHE A 581 -7.01 36.80 -4.86
CA PHE A 581 -6.17 36.76 -6.04
C PHE A 581 -5.04 37.80 -5.89
N ARG A 582 -3.80 37.35 -5.68
CA ARG A 582 -2.63 38.25 -5.61
C ARG A 582 -2.09 38.50 -7.02
N GLU A 583 -1.78 39.75 -7.31
CA GLU A 583 -1.30 40.23 -8.62
C GLU A 583 0.08 39.66 -9.04
N ASN A 584 0.83 39.00 -8.13
CA ASN A 584 2.26 38.70 -8.31
C ASN A 584 2.72 37.24 -8.10
N ARG A 585 1.84 36.22 -8.08
CA ARG A 585 2.31 34.81 -8.08
C ARG A 585 2.32 34.22 -9.48
N THR A 586 3.42 33.59 -9.83
CA THR A 586 3.52 32.61 -10.93
C THR A 586 2.30 31.69 -10.89
N MET A 587 1.59 31.62 -12.02
CA MET A 587 0.37 30.84 -12.27
C MET A 587 0.46 29.45 -11.63
N SER A 588 -0.05 29.29 -10.41
CA SER A 588 -0.18 27.96 -9.80
C SER A 588 -1.33 27.23 -10.47
N GLU A 589 -1.17 25.92 -10.71
CA GLU A 589 -2.20 25.01 -11.26
C GLU A 589 -3.58 25.17 -10.60
N GLY A 590 -3.65 25.65 -9.35
CA GLY A 590 -4.88 25.94 -8.64
C GLY A 590 -5.82 26.97 -9.28
N LEU A 591 -5.31 27.91 -10.08
CA LEU A 591 -6.14 28.91 -10.77
C LEU A 591 -6.94 28.32 -11.94
N LEU A 592 -6.46 27.22 -12.54
CA LEU A 592 -7.10 26.55 -13.68
C LEU A 592 -8.32 25.71 -13.27
N PHE A 593 -8.31 25.11 -12.07
CA PHE A 593 -9.42 24.29 -11.55
C PHE A 593 -10.53 25.09 -10.86
N PHE A 594 -10.30 26.39 -10.71
CA PHE A 594 -11.15 27.29 -9.94
C PHE A 594 -12.53 27.57 -10.59
N PRO A 595 -12.64 27.82 -11.91
CA PRO A 595 -13.93 28.14 -12.55
C PRO A 595 -14.91 26.98 -12.54
N THR A 596 -14.38 25.78 -12.76
CA THR A 596 -15.14 24.54 -12.69
C THR A 596 -15.71 24.37 -11.28
N SER A 597 -14.91 24.63 -10.24
CA SER A 597 -15.33 24.51 -8.83
C SER A 597 -16.47 25.47 -8.48
N ILE A 598 -16.41 26.74 -8.92
CA ILE A 598 -17.51 27.71 -8.72
C ILE A 598 -18.78 27.23 -9.40
N SER A 599 -18.70 26.84 -10.67
CA SER A 599 -19.87 26.41 -11.44
C SER A 599 -20.55 25.18 -10.83
N ILE A 600 -19.76 24.21 -10.36
CA ILE A 600 -20.28 22.99 -9.71
C ILE A 600 -21.01 23.33 -8.42
N LEU A 601 -20.38 24.11 -7.54
CA LEU A 601 -20.98 24.48 -6.25
C LEU A 601 -22.21 25.35 -6.44
N PHE A 602 -22.15 26.32 -7.36
CA PHE A 602 -23.30 27.17 -7.69
C PHE A 602 -24.48 26.34 -8.23
N ASN A 603 -24.22 25.42 -9.17
CA ASN A 603 -25.27 24.56 -9.70
C ASN A 603 -25.88 23.62 -8.66
N PHE A 604 -25.07 23.09 -7.74
CA PHE A 604 -25.53 22.28 -6.62
C PHE A 604 -26.47 23.08 -5.70
N LEU A 605 -26.01 24.24 -5.21
CA LEU A 605 -26.80 25.10 -4.33
C LEU A 605 -28.11 25.50 -5.00
N LEU A 606 -28.05 25.88 -6.28
CA LEU A 606 -29.23 26.30 -7.03
C LEU A 606 -30.25 25.18 -7.22
N LYS A 607 -29.81 23.94 -7.47
CA LYS A 607 -30.70 22.78 -7.62
C LYS A 607 -31.49 22.49 -6.34
N HIS A 608 -30.90 22.75 -5.16
CA HIS A 608 -31.47 22.37 -3.87
C HIS A 608 -32.10 23.55 -3.09
N LEU A 609 -31.99 24.79 -3.58
CA LEU A 609 -32.48 26.00 -2.89
C LEU A 609 -33.50 26.82 -3.69
N GLN A 610 -33.84 26.40 -4.92
CA GLN A 610 -34.56 27.23 -5.91
C GLN A 610 -36.00 27.63 -5.52
N ASN A 611 -36.64 26.95 -4.57
CA ASN A 611 -38.06 27.18 -4.29
C ASN A 611 -38.33 28.19 -3.16
N ASP A 612 -37.38 28.44 -2.25
CA ASP A 612 -37.65 29.19 -1.02
C ASP A 612 -36.78 30.45 -0.80
N ASN A 613 -35.78 30.73 -1.66
CA ASN A 613 -34.74 31.74 -1.36
C ASN A 613 -34.18 32.50 -2.59
N THR A 614 -35.04 33.12 -3.40
CA THR A 614 -34.65 33.87 -4.61
C THR A 614 -33.58 34.96 -4.36
N ASP A 615 -33.66 35.68 -3.23
CA ASP A 615 -32.67 36.71 -2.86
C ASP A 615 -31.26 36.15 -2.61
N LEU A 616 -31.15 35.01 -1.91
CA LEU A 616 -29.87 34.36 -1.66
C LEU A 616 -29.25 33.78 -2.93
N VAL A 617 -30.08 33.25 -3.82
CA VAL A 617 -29.65 32.79 -5.15
C VAL A 617 -29.09 33.94 -5.99
N ASN A 618 -29.75 35.11 -5.97
CA ASN A 618 -29.25 36.30 -6.66
C ASN A 618 -27.92 36.77 -6.06
N LYS A 619 -27.78 36.79 -4.73
CA LYS A 619 -26.50 37.10 -4.07
C LYS A 619 -25.37 36.14 -4.45
N LEU A 620 -25.66 34.84 -4.55
CA LEU A 620 -24.70 33.84 -5.04
C LEU A 620 -24.31 34.11 -6.49
N LEU A 621 -25.27 34.38 -7.37
CA LEU A 621 -25.00 34.67 -8.77
C LEU A 621 -24.12 35.91 -8.94
N THR A 622 -24.44 37.01 -8.25
CA THR A 622 -23.63 38.24 -8.23
C THR A 622 -22.22 37.96 -7.72
N SER A 623 -22.08 37.17 -6.65
CA SER A 623 -20.75 36.80 -6.12
C SER A 623 -19.95 35.91 -7.06
N ALA A 624 -20.59 34.98 -7.77
CA ALA A 624 -19.95 34.14 -8.77
C ALA A 624 -19.46 34.97 -9.98
N ARG A 625 -20.28 35.92 -10.46
CA ARG A 625 -19.90 36.89 -11.50
C ARG A 625 -18.70 37.72 -11.07
N LYS A 626 -18.75 38.29 -9.85
CA LYS A 626 -17.68 39.09 -9.27
C LYS A 626 -16.34 38.35 -9.32
N ILE A 627 -16.32 37.11 -8.83
CA ILE A 627 -15.10 36.31 -8.73
C ILE A 627 -14.55 35.91 -10.11
N GLU A 628 -15.41 35.55 -11.04
CA GLU A 628 -14.97 35.20 -12.39
C GLU A 628 -14.43 36.42 -13.15
N ILE A 629 -15.04 37.60 -12.98
CA ILE A 629 -14.52 38.86 -13.52
C ILE A 629 -13.16 39.16 -12.89
N GLN A 630 -13.02 39.06 -11.57
CA GLN A 630 -11.74 39.24 -10.89
C GLN A 630 -10.65 38.32 -11.43
N ARG A 631 -10.98 37.04 -11.63
CA ARG A 631 -10.08 36.03 -12.18
C ARG A 631 -9.62 36.40 -13.58
N LEU A 632 -10.55 36.75 -14.47
CA LEU A 632 -10.24 37.15 -15.84
C LEU A 632 -9.34 38.39 -15.87
N GLY A 633 -9.63 39.39 -15.04
CA GLY A 633 -8.82 40.60 -14.90
C GLY A 633 -7.39 40.30 -14.46
N ILE A 634 -7.22 39.49 -13.41
CA ILE A 634 -5.88 39.18 -12.89
C ILE A 634 -5.10 38.27 -13.83
N MET A 635 -5.76 37.28 -14.45
CA MET A 635 -5.09 36.31 -15.32
C MET A 635 -4.59 36.92 -16.62
N TYR A 636 -5.37 37.84 -17.19
CA TYR A 636 -5.06 38.41 -18.51
C TYR A 636 -4.50 39.82 -18.45
N LEU A 637 -4.94 40.63 -17.47
CA LEU A 637 -4.57 42.03 -17.32
C LEU A 637 -3.61 42.29 -16.14
N GLY A 638 -3.40 41.29 -15.27
CA GLY A 638 -2.50 41.42 -14.11
C GLY A 638 -3.00 42.39 -13.04
N THR A 639 -4.27 42.79 -13.07
CA THR A 639 -4.84 43.81 -12.17
C THR A 639 -6.20 43.39 -11.64
N SER A 640 -6.46 43.68 -10.35
CA SER A 640 -7.81 43.51 -9.78
C SER A 640 -8.77 44.65 -10.11
N LYS A 641 -8.27 45.79 -10.64
CA LYS A 641 -9.07 46.98 -10.98
C LYS A 641 -10.13 46.72 -12.05
N PHE A 642 -9.94 45.68 -12.85
CA PHE A 642 -10.92 45.20 -13.83
C PHE A 642 -12.31 44.93 -13.20
N MET A 643 -12.37 44.56 -11.91
CA MET A 643 -13.66 44.43 -11.21
C MET A 643 -14.41 45.75 -11.01
N ASP A 644 -13.67 46.83 -10.73
CA ASP A 644 -14.27 48.13 -10.46
C ASP A 644 -14.77 48.77 -11.76
N GLU A 645 -14.05 48.53 -12.86
CA GLU A 645 -14.40 48.97 -14.21
C GLU A 645 -15.64 48.23 -14.75
N GLU A 646 -15.81 46.95 -14.42
CA GLU A 646 -16.90 46.09 -14.93
C GLU A 646 -18.02 45.83 -13.89
N LYS A 647 -18.23 46.75 -12.95
CA LYS A 647 -19.26 46.63 -11.89
C LYS A 647 -20.67 46.38 -12.44
N TYR A 648 -20.98 46.97 -13.59
CA TYR A 648 -22.26 46.77 -14.28
C TYR A 648 -22.52 45.29 -14.62
N LEU A 649 -21.50 44.56 -15.07
CA LEU A 649 -21.62 43.13 -15.42
C LEU A 649 -21.83 42.25 -14.19
N ILE A 650 -21.26 42.63 -13.05
CA ILE A 650 -21.45 41.92 -11.79
C ILE A 650 -22.93 41.98 -11.37
N GLU A 651 -23.53 43.17 -11.48
CA GLU A 651 -24.91 43.44 -11.06
C GLU A 651 -25.95 42.91 -12.08
N HIS A 652 -25.77 43.21 -13.38
CA HIS A 652 -26.76 42.95 -14.42
C HIS A 652 -26.49 41.68 -15.24
N GLY A 653 -25.28 41.12 -15.14
CA GLY A 653 -24.86 39.90 -15.82
C GLY A 653 -24.24 40.11 -17.20
N PHE A 654 -23.49 39.10 -17.66
CA PHE A 654 -22.78 39.16 -18.94
C PHE A 654 -23.71 39.23 -20.15
N LEU A 655 -24.94 38.74 -19.99
CA LEU A 655 -25.96 38.66 -21.04
C LEU A 655 -27.15 39.59 -20.77
N GLY A 656 -26.98 40.60 -19.89
CA GLY A 656 -28.02 41.59 -19.60
C GLY A 656 -28.32 42.53 -20.78
N ASN A 657 -27.31 42.84 -21.60
CA ASN A 657 -27.44 43.63 -22.83
C ASN A 657 -26.42 43.15 -23.88
N GLU A 658 -26.80 43.11 -25.16
CA GLU A 658 -25.93 42.75 -26.29
C GLU A 658 -24.67 43.63 -26.41
N THR A 659 -24.68 44.85 -25.85
CA THR A 659 -23.51 45.74 -25.84
C THR A 659 -22.50 45.44 -24.74
N SER A 660 -22.89 44.69 -23.71
CA SER A 660 -22.06 44.44 -22.50
C SER A 660 -20.76 43.72 -22.83
N ILE A 661 -20.83 42.65 -23.63
CA ILE A 661 -19.64 41.90 -24.06
C ILE A 661 -18.81 42.70 -25.07
N ASN A 662 -19.46 43.57 -25.84
CA ASN A 662 -18.77 44.43 -26.80
C ASN A 662 -17.87 45.47 -26.09
N HIS A 663 -18.28 45.95 -24.91
CA HIS A 663 -17.50 46.86 -24.08
C HIS A 663 -16.21 46.20 -23.56
N ILE A 664 -16.34 45.00 -22.97
CA ILE A 664 -15.19 44.19 -22.48
C ILE A 664 -14.16 43.97 -23.59
N LEU A 665 -14.60 43.75 -24.82
CA LEU A 665 -13.69 43.42 -25.93
C LEU A 665 -13.06 44.64 -26.59
N GLN A 666 -13.67 45.83 -26.45
CA GLN A 666 -13.09 47.08 -26.92
C GLN A 666 -12.02 47.61 -25.96
N GLY A 667 -12.13 47.33 -24.66
CA GLY A 667 -11.23 47.87 -23.64
C GLY A 667 -9.84 47.23 -23.55
N TYR A 668 -9.63 45.98 -23.99
CA TYR A 668 -8.43 45.22 -23.59
C TYR A 668 -7.66 44.55 -24.75
N SER A 669 -6.33 44.69 -24.69
CA SER A 669 -5.39 44.68 -25.82
C SER A 669 -5.01 43.31 -26.40
N GLN A 670 -4.40 43.38 -27.60
CA GLN A 670 -4.41 42.37 -28.65
C GLN A 670 -3.49 41.12 -28.45
N GLN A 671 -2.62 41.05 -27.43
CA GLN A 671 -1.62 39.96 -27.34
C GLN A 671 -2.11 38.66 -26.67
N LYS A 672 -3.01 38.70 -25.67
CA LYS A 672 -3.54 37.49 -24.96
C LYS A 672 -5.01 37.15 -25.30
N TYR A 673 -5.47 37.67 -26.44
CA TYR A 673 -6.89 37.71 -26.82
C TYR A 673 -7.54 36.32 -26.99
N SER A 674 -6.75 35.29 -27.33
CA SER A 674 -7.27 33.94 -27.60
C SER A 674 -7.78 33.24 -26.35
N ASP A 675 -6.93 33.16 -25.33
CA ASP A 675 -7.25 32.42 -24.11
C ASP A 675 -8.29 33.19 -23.29
N PHE A 676 -8.22 34.53 -23.30
CA PHE A 676 -9.23 35.40 -22.68
C PHE A 676 -10.63 35.16 -23.24
N ILE A 677 -10.79 35.09 -24.57
CA ILE A 677 -12.09 34.84 -25.20
C ILE A 677 -12.60 33.45 -24.85
N GLN A 678 -11.74 32.44 -24.86
CA GLN A 678 -12.13 31.09 -24.46
C GLN A 678 -12.69 31.08 -23.04
N ASP A 679 -11.95 31.65 -22.10
CA ASP A 679 -12.33 31.65 -20.70
C ASP A 679 -13.54 32.53 -20.43
N LEU A 680 -13.69 33.66 -21.14
CA LEU A 680 -14.88 34.50 -21.07
C LEU A 680 -16.12 33.73 -21.54
N LEU A 681 -16.05 33.02 -22.68
CA LEU A 681 -17.17 32.21 -23.18
C LEU A 681 -17.52 31.07 -22.22
N ILE A 682 -16.51 30.42 -21.63
CA ILE A 682 -16.71 29.39 -20.60
C ILE A 682 -17.37 29.99 -19.36
N THR A 683 -16.88 31.13 -18.86
CA THR A 683 -17.45 31.85 -17.71
C THR A 683 -18.90 32.22 -17.98
N ILE A 684 -19.23 32.78 -19.15
CA ILE A 684 -20.62 33.14 -19.52
C ILE A 684 -21.51 31.90 -19.48
N LYS A 685 -21.09 30.81 -20.10
CA LYS A 685 -21.85 29.54 -20.09
C LYS A 685 -22.11 29.04 -18.68
N CYS A 686 -21.06 29.00 -17.87
CA CYS A 686 -21.07 28.44 -16.52
C CYS A 686 -21.88 29.29 -15.53
N VAL A 687 -21.74 30.62 -15.59
CA VAL A 687 -22.36 31.55 -14.63
C VAL A 687 -23.77 31.95 -15.07
N GLU A 688 -23.99 32.21 -16.36
CA GLU A 688 -25.30 32.66 -16.86
C GLU A 688 -26.28 31.52 -17.19
N ARG A 689 -25.80 30.27 -17.19
CA ARG A 689 -26.59 29.04 -17.41
C ARG A 689 -27.39 29.06 -18.72
N ILE A 690 -26.72 29.40 -19.81
CA ILE A 690 -27.35 29.54 -21.14
C ILE A 690 -28.08 28.26 -21.61
N GLU A 691 -27.71 27.09 -21.10
CA GLU A 691 -28.36 25.83 -21.47
C GLU A 691 -29.78 25.69 -20.89
N LYS A 692 -30.05 26.32 -19.74
CA LYS A 692 -31.33 26.22 -19.02
C LYS A 692 -32.23 27.44 -19.20
N ASN A 693 -31.72 28.55 -19.74
CA ASN A 693 -32.46 29.79 -19.94
C ASN A 693 -32.49 30.14 -21.43
N ALA A 694 -33.65 29.98 -22.06
CA ALA A 694 -33.83 30.18 -23.50
C ALA A 694 -33.55 31.62 -23.95
N ASP A 695 -33.90 32.62 -23.14
CA ASP A 695 -33.71 34.03 -23.50
C ASP A 695 -32.24 34.42 -23.43
N LYS A 696 -31.53 33.99 -22.38
CA LYS A 696 -30.08 34.15 -22.29
C LYS A 696 -29.36 33.40 -23.40
N ARG A 697 -29.86 32.22 -23.81
CA ARG A 697 -29.31 31.47 -24.94
C ARG A 697 -29.44 32.26 -26.25
N LYS A 698 -30.59 32.89 -26.50
CA LYS A 698 -30.80 33.73 -27.70
C LYS A 698 -29.80 34.89 -27.73
N ILE A 699 -29.62 35.60 -26.61
CA ILE A 699 -28.66 36.71 -26.49
C ILE A 699 -27.22 36.20 -26.67
N TYR A 700 -26.86 35.07 -26.08
CA TYR A 700 -25.54 34.47 -26.28
C TYR A 700 -25.27 34.17 -27.76
N ILE A 701 -26.24 33.56 -28.45
CA ILE A 701 -26.14 33.24 -29.87
C ILE A 701 -26.02 34.50 -30.73
N SER A 702 -26.76 35.58 -30.43
CA SER A 702 -26.69 36.83 -31.21
C SER A 702 -25.35 37.56 -31.07
N ILE A 703 -24.60 37.28 -30.00
CA ILE A 703 -23.29 37.87 -29.74
C ILE A 703 -22.17 37.13 -30.50
N LEU A 704 -22.25 35.81 -30.69
CA LEU A 704 -21.19 35.01 -31.33
C LEU A 704 -20.73 35.53 -32.71
N PRO A 705 -21.63 35.92 -33.65
CA PRO A 705 -21.22 36.47 -34.95
C PRO A 705 -20.51 37.83 -34.81
N LYS A 706 -20.97 38.66 -33.85
CA LYS A 706 -20.36 39.97 -33.55
C LYS A 706 -18.96 39.80 -32.98
N LEU A 707 -18.73 38.75 -32.18
CA LEU A 707 -17.40 38.38 -31.71
C LEU A 707 -16.52 37.91 -32.86
N TYR A 708 -17.04 37.03 -33.71
CA TYR A 708 -16.33 36.46 -34.84
C TYR A 708 -15.79 37.52 -35.81
N SER A 709 -16.58 38.56 -36.09
CA SER A 709 -16.18 39.67 -36.96
C SER A 709 -15.11 40.58 -36.33
N LYS A 710 -15.13 40.77 -35.00
CA LYS A 710 -14.20 41.67 -34.28
C LYS A 710 -12.78 41.12 -34.04
N ILE A 711 -12.59 39.80 -34.07
CA ILE A 711 -11.33 39.14 -33.64
C ILE A 711 -10.17 39.27 -34.64
N GLY A 712 -10.37 39.89 -35.80
CA GLY A 712 -9.38 39.95 -36.88
C GLY A 712 -9.05 38.55 -37.42
N ASN A 713 -7.90 38.34 -38.07
CA ASN A 713 -7.53 37.04 -38.67
C ASN A 713 -6.85 36.04 -37.72
N LYS A 714 -7.03 36.18 -36.41
CA LYS A 714 -6.44 35.28 -35.41
C LYS A 714 -7.10 33.90 -35.43
N LEU A 715 -6.33 32.87 -35.78
CA LEU A 715 -6.82 31.51 -36.05
C LEU A 715 -7.52 30.85 -34.84
N ILE A 716 -6.87 30.88 -33.67
CA ILE A 716 -7.31 30.12 -32.48
C ILE A 716 -8.65 30.66 -31.90
N PRO A 717 -8.81 31.97 -31.60
CA PRO A 717 -10.07 32.46 -31.06
C PRO A 717 -11.22 32.40 -32.08
N LYS A 718 -10.93 32.59 -33.37
CA LYS A 718 -11.95 32.36 -34.41
C LYS A 718 -12.41 30.90 -34.45
N MET A 719 -11.51 29.94 -34.26
CA MET A 719 -11.90 28.52 -34.14
C MET A 719 -12.76 28.23 -32.93
N GLN A 720 -12.49 28.87 -31.78
CA GLN A 720 -13.29 28.68 -30.58
C GLN A 720 -14.72 29.20 -30.77
N ILE A 721 -14.87 30.40 -31.31
CA ILE A 721 -16.20 30.98 -31.56
C ILE A 721 -16.94 30.22 -32.66
N LEU A 722 -16.23 29.78 -33.71
CA LEU A 722 -16.85 28.98 -34.75
C LEU A 722 -17.38 27.66 -34.21
N LYS A 723 -16.68 27.01 -33.26
CA LYS A 723 -17.20 25.83 -32.54
C LYS A 723 -18.51 26.14 -31.83
N GLU A 724 -18.58 27.29 -31.16
CA GLU A 724 -19.80 27.73 -30.45
C GLU A 724 -20.96 28.03 -31.43
N MET A 725 -20.65 28.69 -32.54
CA MET A 725 -21.62 28.96 -33.60
C MET A 725 -22.17 27.66 -34.21
N VAL A 726 -21.32 26.65 -34.45
CA VAL A 726 -21.75 25.33 -34.91
C VAL A 726 -22.63 24.63 -33.87
N LEU A 727 -22.23 24.60 -32.59
CA LEU A 727 -22.99 23.95 -31.51
C LEU A 727 -24.41 24.52 -31.35
N HIS A 728 -24.57 25.80 -31.66
CA HIS A 728 -25.86 26.48 -31.55
C HIS A 728 -26.58 26.68 -32.90
N GLY A 729 -26.10 26.07 -33.99
CA GLY A 729 -26.77 26.08 -35.29
C GLY A 729 -26.76 27.44 -36.01
N HIS A 730 -25.84 28.33 -35.66
CA HIS A 730 -25.77 29.69 -36.21
C HIS A 730 -24.63 29.82 -37.23
N LEU A 731 -24.81 29.21 -38.41
CA LEU A 731 -23.83 29.26 -39.51
C LEU A 731 -24.31 30.20 -40.63
N ASN A 732 -23.37 30.89 -41.27
CA ASN A 732 -23.65 31.76 -42.39
C ASN A 732 -23.86 30.92 -43.67
N ASN A 733 -25.05 31.01 -44.27
CA ASN A 733 -25.37 30.28 -45.51
C ASN A 733 -24.67 30.87 -46.75
N ASN A 734 -24.19 32.12 -46.69
CA ASN A 734 -23.52 32.82 -47.79
C ASN A 734 -22.00 32.55 -47.85
N LEU A 735 -21.59 31.33 -47.51
CA LEU A 735 -20.19 30.94 -47.44
C LEU A 735 -19.62 30.69 -48.85
N ALA A 736 -18.52 31.35 -49.21
CA ALA A 736 -17.77 30.99 -50.42
C ALA A 736 -16.87 29.78 -50.14
N LEU A 737 -16.93 28.73 -50.97
CA LEU A 737 -16.23 27.46 -50.75
C LEU A 737 -14.70 27.58 -50.65
N TYR A 738 -14.12 28.57 -51.33
CA TYR A 738 -12.67 28.83 -51.35
C TYR A 738 -12.23 29.88 -50.32
N SER A 739 -13.15 30.35 -49.47
CA SER A 739 -12.80 31.33 -48.44
C SER A 739 -12.00 30.71 -47.30
N ASP A 740 -11.17 31.52 -46.65
CA ASP A 740 -10.54 31.17 -45.38
C ASP A 740 -11.56 30.69 -44.35
N GLU A 741 -12.77 31.23 -44.37
CA GLU A 741 -13.88 30.85 -43.48
C GLU A 741 -14.38 29.43 -43.74
N ALA A 742 -14.44 28.99 -45.00
CA ALA A 742 -14.86 27.63 -45.35
C ALA A 742 -13.83 26.57 -44.94
N ILE A 743 -12.54 26.85 -45.13
CA ILE A 743 -11.43 25.99 -44.69
C ILE A 743 -11.45 25.83 -43.16
N ARG A 744 -11.65 26.96 -42.47
CA ARG A 744 -11.76 27.04 -41.02
C ARG A 744 -12.97 26.28 -40.48
N LEU A 745 -14.13 26.44 -41.11
CA LEU A 745 -15.33 25.69 -40.76
C LEU A 745 -15.16 24.20 -41.00
N ASN A 746 -14.58 23.80 -42.12
CA ASN A 746 -14.26 22.40 -42.40
C ASN A 746 -13.41 21.79 -41.28
N ARG A 747 -12.32 22.45 -40.88
CA ARG A 747 -11.45 21.97 -39.79
C ARG A 747 -12.16 21.94 -38.43
N CYS A 748 -13.02 22.93 -38.16
CA CYS A 748 -13.82 22.99 -36.95
C CYS A 748 -14.78 21.79 -36.85
N LEU A 749 -15.52 21.51 -37.93
CA LEU A 749 -16.46 20.40 -38.02
C LEU A 749 -15.75 19.04 -37.90
N GLU A 750 -14.61 18.86 -38.57
CA GLU A 750 -13.78 17.66 -38.43
C GLU A 750 -13.46 17.37 -36.93
N LEU A 751 -12.98 18.38 -36.21
CA LEU A 751 -12.64 18.25 -34.79
C LEU A 751 -13.84 17.95 -33.89
N MET A 752 -14.99 18.56 -34.20
CA MET A 752 -16.21 18.36 -33.41
C MET A 752 -16.84 16.98 -33.65
N LEU A 753 -16.84 16.50 -34.90
CA LEU A 753 -17.36 15.19 -35.28
C LEU A 753 -16.48 14.06 -34.76
N LEU A 754 -15.15 14.17 -34.84
CA LEU A 754 -14.23 13.20 -34.23
C LEU A 754 -14.45 13.07 -32.72
N LYS A 755 -14.73 14.19 -32.03
CA LYS A 755 -15.01 14.22 -30.59
C LYS A 755 -16.46 13.92 -30.23
N LYS A 756 -17.31 13.54 -31.19
CA LYS A 756 -18.76 13.28 -30.99
C LYS A 756 -19.50 14.43 -30.28
N LYS A 757 -19.09 15.67 -30.52
CA LYS A 757 -19.69 16.88 -29.92
C LYS A 757 -20.92 17.39 -30.67
N VAL A 758 -21.14 16.91 -31.89
CA VAL A 758 -22.30 17.22 -32.73
C VAL A 758 -23.33 16.11 -32.56
N ASN A 759 -24.59 16.49 -32.33
CA ASN A 759 -25.69 15.53 -32.37
C ASN A 759 -26.10 15.28 -33.83
N GLU A 760 -25.57 14.21 -34.41
CA GLU A 760 -25.85 13.82 -35.80
C GLU A 760 -27.33 13.45 -36.03
N ASP A 761 -28.08 13.15 -34.96
CA ASP A 761 -29.51 12.83 -35.03
C ASP A 761 -30.44 14.04 -35.04
N SER A 762 -29.90 15.23 -34.79
CA SER A 762 -30.69 16.46 -34.80
C SER A 762 -31.27 16.72 -36.21
N LYS A 763 -32.51 17.23 -36.26
CA LYS A 763 -33.20 17.56 -37.52
C LYS A 763 -32.39 18.55 -38.36
N ASP A 764 -31.75 19.53 -37.71
CA ASP A 764 -30.94 20.55 -38.37
C ASP A 764 -29.69 19.96 -39.02
N TRP A 765 -29.03 19.02 -38.35
CA TRP A 765 -27.87 18.32 -38.90
C TRP A 765 -28.24 17.38 -40.06
N LYS A 766 -29.34 16.64 -39.94
CA LYS A 766 -29.85 15.77 -41.02
C LYS A 766 -30.20 16.58 -42.27
N LYS A 767 -30.75 17.78 -42.11
CA LYS A 767 -31.03 18.70 -43.22
C LYS A 767 -29.75 19.15 -43.94
N LEU A 768 -28.71 19.55 -43.19
CA LEU A 768 -27.41 19.96 -43.74
C LEU A 768 -26.62 18.81 -44.41
N CYS A 769 -26.83 17.57 -43.95
CA CYS A 769 -26.23 16.38 -44.54
C CYS A 769 -27.06 15.74 -45.66
N GLY A 770 -28.25 16.28 -45.97
CA GLY A 770 -29.17 15.71 -46.96
C GLY A 770 -28.56 15.67 -48.35
N LYS A 771 -28.86 14.62 -49.13
CA LYS A 771 -28.36 14.49 -50.52
C LYS A 771 -28.74 15.69 -51.39
N ASP A 772 -29.89 16.30 -51.11
CA ASP A 772 -30.46 17.41 -51.88
C ASP A 772 -29.89 18.79 -51.51
N ASP A 773 -29.13 18.92 -50.41
CA ASP A 773 -28.50 20.19 -50.04
C ASP A 773 -27.27 20.46 -50.92
N THR A 774 -27.44 21.33 -51.91
CA THR A 774 -26.40 21.78 -52.84
C THR A 774 -25.72 23.08 -52.39
N SER A 775 -26.05 23.61 -51.21
CA SER A 775 -25.44 24.82 -50.69
C SER A 775 -23.94 24.65 -50.45
N ASN A 776 -23.20 25.76 -50.53
CA ASN A 776 -21.77 25.78 -50.21
C ASN A 776 -21.50 25.31 -48.77
N LEU A 777 -22.38 25.67 -47.83
CA LEU A 777 -22.33 25.21 -46.44
C LEU A 777 -22.55 23.68 -46.34
N GLY A 778 -23.58 23.16 -47.02
CA GLY A 778 -23.84 21.72 -47.10
C GLY A 778 -22.66 20.94 -47.68
N CYS A 779 -21.99 21.49 -48.70
CA CYS A 779 -20.77 20.91 -49.26
C CYS A 779 -19.63 20.84 -48.22
N VAL A 780 -19.40 21.91 -47.45
CA VAL A 780 -18.40 21.96 -46.36
C VAL A 780 -18.73 20.95 -45.25
N VAL A 781 -20.00 20.78 -44.88
CA VAL A 781 -20.42 19.79 -43.90
C VAL A 781 -20.18 18.37 -44.42
N LYS A 782 -20.59 18.07 -45.66
CA LYS A 782 -20.42 16.76 -46.31
C LYS A 782 -18.95 16.36 -46.43
N ILE A 783 -18.07 17.27 -46.88
CA ILE A 783 -16.63 16.96 -46.98
C ILE A 783 -16.00 16.75 -45.61
N SER A 784 -16.44 17.51 -44.59
CA SER A 784 -15.97 17.31 -43.21
C SER A 784 -16.36 15.93 -42.68
N LYS A 785 -17.59 15.50 -42.94
CA LYS A 785 -18.08 14.16 -42.53
C LYS A 785 -17.31 13.05 -43.24
N VAL A 786 -17.16 13.13 -44.56
CA VAL A 786 -16.39 12.15 -45.34
C VAL A 786 -14.96 12.04 -44.82
N LYS A 787 -14.30 13.17 -44.57
CA LYS A 787 -12.96 13.17 -43.98
C LYS A 787 -12.92 12.51 -42.59
N VAL A 788 -13.89 12.79 -41.72
CA VAL A 788 -13.95 12.19 -40.38
C VAL A 788 -14.16 10.67 -40.45
N ASP A 789 -15.10 10.22 -41.28
CA ASP A 789 -15.41 8.80 -41.42
C ASP A 789 -14.24 8.04 -42.05
N VAL A 790 -13.62 8.60 -43.09
CA VAL A 790 -12.37 8.07 -43.65
C VAL A 790 -11.23 8.08 -42.61
N THR A 791 -11.12 9.12 -41.78
CA THR A 791 -10.10 9.17 -40.71
C THR A 791 -10.31 8.08 -39.67
N LYS A 792 -11.57 7.77 -39.28
CA LYS A 792 -11.86 6.65 -38.37
C LYS A 792 -11.45 5.32 -38.97
N LEU A 793 -11.77 5.09 -40.25
CA LEU A 793 -11.35 3.89 -40.97
C LEU A 793 -9.82 3.80 -41.08
N ILE A 794 -9.13 4.92 -41.32
CA ILE A 794 -7.67 4.97 -41.34
C ILE A 794 -7.10 4.61 -39.97
N SER A 795 -7.66 5.15 -38.88
CA SER A 795 -7.23 4.79 -37.52
C SER A 795 -7.38 3.30 -37.28
N PHE A 796 -8.54 2.70 -37.60
CA PHE A 796 -8.74 1.25 -37.47
C PHE A 796 -7.74 0.44 -38.30
N MET A 797 -7.44 0.91 -39.51
CA MET A 797 -6.44 0.29 -40.38
C MET A 797 -5.02 0.44 -39.81
N VAL A 798 -4.67 1.57 -39.19
CA VAL A 798 -3.33 1.82 -38.64
C VAL A 798 -3.10 1.15 -37.29
N ASP A 799 -4.13 1.12 -36.44
CA ASP A 799 -4.12 0.52 -35.10
C ASP A 799 -4.19 -1.02 -35.16
N GLY A 800 -4.59 -1.58 -36.31
CA GLY A 800 -4.49 -3.02 -36.55
C GLY A 800 -3.02 -3.45 -36.67
N ASP A 801 -2.67 -4.56 -36.02
CA ASP A 801 -1.38 -5.24 -36.19
C ASP A 801 -1.34 -5.90 -37.58
N ILE A 802 -1.10 -5.07 -38.60
CA ILE A 802 -1.09 -5.50 -39.99
C ILE A 802 0.29 -6.06 -40.31
N ASP A 803 0.34 -7.37 -40.50
CA ASP A 803 1.48 -8.02 -41.13
C ASP A 803 1.44 -7.78 -42.65
N LEU A 804 2.30 -6.88 -43.12
CA LEU A 804 2.43 -6.54 -44.53
C LEU A 804 2.95 -7.72 -45.36
N THR A 805 3.56 -8.74 -44.75
CA THR A 805 4.02 -9.95 -45.44
C THR A 805 2.87 -10.88 -45.83
N GLN A 806 1.72 -10.78 -45.15
CA GLN A 806 0.49 -11.56 -45.38
C GLN A 806 -0.67 -10.70 -45.89
N LEU A 807 -0.37 -9.55 -46.51
CA LEU A 807 -1.37 -8.58 -46.94
C LEU A 807 -2.42 -9.19 -47.90
N GLU A 808 -2.04 -10.15 -48.75
CA GLU A 808 -2.92 -10.86 -49.68
C GLU A 808 -4.03 -11.67 -48.96
N GLU A 809 -3.75 -12.17 -47.75
CA GLU A 809 -4.66 -13.02 -46.98
C GLU A 809 -5.53 -12.20 -46.00
N ASN A 810 -5.26 -10.90 -45.84
CA ASN A 810 -5.87 -10.08 -44.81
C ASN A 810 -7.19 -9.42 -45.28
N GLN A 811 -8.29 -10.18 -45.24
CA GLN A 811 -9.62 -9.74 -45.64
C GLN A 811 -10.12 -8.49 -44.89
N SER A 812 -9.65 -8.24 -43.67
CA SER A 812 -10.06 -7.07 -42.88
C SER A 812 -9.61 -5.75 -43.52
N ILE A 813 -8.41 -5.72 -44.11
CA ILE A 813 -7.86 -4.54 -44.80
C ILE A 813 -8.61 -4.29 -46.10
N PHE A 814 -8.90 -5.34 -46.86
CA PHE A 814 -9.71 -5.24 -48.08
C PHE A 814 -11.09 -4.63 -47.78
N ASN A 815 -11.76 -5.10 -46.73
CA ASN A 815 -13.05 -4.53 -46.33
C ASN A 815 -12.94 -3.03 -45.96
N LEU A 816 -11.90 -2.64 -45.21
CA LEU A 816 -11.66 -1.23 -44.85
C LEU A 816 -11.36 -0.36 -46.09
N LEU A 817 -10.53 -0.85 -47.01
CA LEU A 817 -10.21 -0.17 -48.28
C LEU A 817 -11.45 -0.02 -49.17
N GLU A 818 -12.33 -1.02 -49.18
CA GLU A 818 -13.61 -0.97 -49.88
C GLU A 818 -14.51 0.14 -49.32
N GLU A 819 -14.67 0.21 -48.00
CA GLU A 819 -15.46 1.24 -47.34
C GLU A 819 -14.89 2.64 -47.58
N MET A 820 -13.57 2.81 -47.47
CA MET A 820 -12.89 4.08 -47.79
C MET A 820 -13.13 4.47 -49.26
N SER A 821 -12.98 3.51 -50.18
CA SER A 821 -13.19 3.72 -51.62
C SER A 821 -14.63 4.17 -51.91
N LYS A 822 -15.62 3.51 -51.30
CA LYS A 822 -17.04 3.89 -51.40
C LYS A 822 -17.27 5.32 -50.88
N LEU A 823 -16.75 5.69 -49.72
CA LEU A 823 -16.90 7.04 -49.16
C LEU A 823 -16.28 8.12 -50.05
N LEU A 824 -15.07 7.87 -50.55
CA LEU A 824 -14.34 8.80 -51.43
C LEU A 824 -15.02 8.95 -52.79
N LEU A 825 -15.48 7.85 -53.41
CA LEU A 825 -16.19 7.86 -54.69
C LEU A 825 -17.57 8.53 -54.58
N ASN A 826 -18.33 8.23 -53.54
CA ASN A 826 -19.67 8.80 -53.32
C ASN A 826 -19.63 10.33 -53.18
N PHE A 827 -18.59 10.88 -52.54
CA PHE A 827 -18.42 12.32 -52.48
C PHE A 827 -17.97 12.90 -53.83
N SER A 828 -17.01 12.23 -54.47
CA SER A 828 -16.40 12.71 -55.72
C SER A 828 -17.38 12.70 -56.90
N SER A 829 -18.35 11.78 -56.92
CA SER A 829 -19.41 11.74 -57.93
C SER A 829 -20.34 12.95 -57.82
N CYS A 830 -20.63 13.43 -56.61
CA CYS A 830 -21.44 14.62 -56.37
C CYS A 830 -20.65 15.93 -56.52
N TYR A 831 -19.33 15.92 -56.29
CA TYR A 831 -18.50 17.13 -56.23
C TYR A 831 -17.14 16.96 -56.94
N LYS A 832 -17.19 16.67 -58.24
CA LYS A 832 -16.03 16.33 -59.09
C LYS A 832 -14.86 17.33 -59.02
N GLN A 833 -15.15 18.62 -58.84
CA GLN A 833 -14.13 19.67 -58.73
C GLN A 833 -13.19 19.53 -57.51
N TYR A 834 -13.59 18.80 -56.46
CA TYR A 834 -12.80 18.60 -55.24
C TYR A 834 -12.18 17.21 -55.12
N GLU A 835 -12.44 16.33 -56.10
CA GLU A 835 -11.98 14.93 -56.15
C GLU A 835 -10.46 14.83 -55.91
N ARG A 836 -9.68 15.54 -56.72
CA ARG A 836 -8.21 15.53 -56.63
C ARG A 836 -7.70 15.98 -55.26
N THR A 837 -8.26 17.06 -54.71
CA THR A 837 -7.85 17.63 -53.42
C THR A 837 -8.18 16.70 -52.27
N LEU A 838 -9.34 16.02 -52.32
CA LEU A 838 -9.72 15.02 -51.32
C LEU A 838 -8.78 13.81 -51.35
N TYR A 839 -8.38 13.35 -52.53
CA TYR A 839 -7.44 12.22 -52.66
C TYR A 839 -6.02 12.60 -52.19
N VAL A 840 -5.56 13.81 -52.48
CA VAL A 840 -4.31 14.35 -51.92
C VAL A 840 -4.38 14.40 -50.39
N TRP A 841 -5.49 14.88 -49.83
CA TRP A 841 -5.69 14.94 -48.38
C TRP A 841 -5.67 13.54 -47.76
N PHE A 842 -6.33 12.56 -48.38
CA PHE A 842 -6.36 11.17 -47.93
C PHE A 842 -4.95 10.56 -47.87
N LEU A 843 -4.18 10.70 -48.96
CA LEU A 843 -2.79 10.24 -49.01
C LEU A 843 -1.91 10.95 -47.98
N LYS A 844 -2.11 12.25 -47.76
CA LYS A 844 -1.41 13.00 -46.70
C LYS A 844 -1.74 12.48 -45.30
N GLN A 845 -3.00 12.08 -45.04
CA GLN A 845 -3.34 11.47 -43.75
C GLN A 845 -2.59 10.16 -43.58
N LEU A 846 -2.65 9.25 -44.54
CA LEU A 846 -1.90 7.98 -44.45
C LEU A 846 -0.39 8.20 -44.30
N TYR A 847 0.17 9.20 -44.99
CA TYR A 847 1.59 9.52 -44.94
C TYR A 847 2.02 9.97 -43.54
N VAL A 848 1.20 10.79 -42.88
CA VAL A 848 1.48 11.24 -41.50
C VAL A 848 1.48 10.07 -40.51
N TRP A 849 0.64 9.05 -40.74
CA TRP A 849 0.46 7.94 -39.80
C TRP A 849 1.44 6.78 -40.00
N LYS A 850 1.73 6.40 -41.25
CA LYS A 850 2.57 5.23 -41.59
C LYS A 850 3.70 5.52 -42.59
N GLY A 851 3.81 6.75 -43.10
CA GLY A 851 4.83 7.14 -44.07
C GLY A 851 4.57 6.68 -45.50
N ILE A 852 5.43 7.11 -46.44
CA ILE A 852 5.25 6.86 -47.87
C ILE A 852 5.44 5.39 -48.27
N HIS A 853 6.35 4.67 -47.62
CA HIS A 853 6.68 3.28 -47.97
C HIS A 853 5.49 2.36 -47.72
N TRP A 854 4.81 2.54 -46.58
CA TRP A 854 3.61 1.79 -46.24
C TRP A 854 2.48 2.03 -47.26
N ILE A 855 2.28 3.29 -47.67
CA ILE A 855 1.32 3.65 -48.73
C ILE A 855 1.70 2.96 -50.06
N GLU A 856 2.96 3.04 -50.46
CA GLU A 856 3.43 2.49 -51.72
C GLU A 856 3.27 0.96 -51.76
N ILE A 857 3.57 0.24 -50.67
CA ILE A 857 3.39 -1.22 -50.59
C ILE A 857 1.91 -1.61 -50.77
N ILE A 858 0.99 -0.96 -50.05
CA ILE A 858 -0.43 -1.33 -50.08
C ILE A 858 -1.10 -0.91 -51.39
N PHE A 859 -0.99 0.35 -51.79
CA PHE A 859 -1.77 0.89 -52.91
C PHE A 859 -1.21 0.54 -54.28
N THR A 860 -0.02 -0.07 -54.36
CA THR A 860 0.54 -0.56 -55.64
C THR A 860 0.40 -2.07 -55.84
N GLN A 861 -0.14 -2.78 -54.85
CA GLN A 861 -0.46 -4.19 -54.96
C GLN A 861 -1.51 -4.43 -56.05
N LEU A 862 -1.27 -5.45 -56.87
CA LEU A 862 -2.08 -5.74 -58.07
C LEU A 862 -3.55 -6.01 -57.70
N ASP A 863 -3.80 -6.79 -56.65
CA ASP A 863 -5.16 -7.18 -56.24
C ASP A 863 -6.01 -6.01 -55.75
N ILE A 864 -5.41 -5.04 -55.05
CA ILE A 864 -6.09 -3.83 -54.58
C ILE A 864 -6.50 -2.96 -55.77
N GLY A 865 -5.60 -2.79 -56.75
CA GLY A 865 -5.88 -2.04 -57.98
C GLY A 865 -6.95 -2.67 -58.87
N MET A 866 -7.04 -4.01 -58.86
CA MET A 866 -8.05 -4.78 -59.61
C MET A 866 -9.42 -4.79 -58.91
N LYS A 867 -9.46 -4.99 -57.59
CA LYS A 867 -10.71 -5.01 -56.81
C LYS A 867 -11.31 -3.61 -56.61
N TYR A 868 -10.47 -2.58 -56.48
CA TYR A 868 -10.90 -1.21 -56.20
C TYR A 868 -10.37 -0.24 -57.27
N PRO A 869 -11.14 0.01 -58.34
CA PRO A 869 -10.71 0.84 -59.47
C PRO A 869 -10.30 2.28 -59.10
N LEU A 870 -10.76 2.79 -57.95
CA LEU A 870 -10.32 4.07 -57.39
C LEU A 870 -8.81 4.09 -57.11
N PHE A 871 -8.24 2.98 -56.63
CA PHE A 871 -6.83 2.88 -56.26
C PHE A 871 -5.96 2.36 -57.42
N GLY A 872 -6.56 1.77 -58.45
CA GLY A 872 -5.87 1.25 -59.63
C GLY A 872 -5.31 2.32 -60.59
N LYS A 873 -4.33 1.92 -61.41
CA LYS A 873 -3.65 2.74 -62.43
C LYS A 873 -4.50 3.07 -63.68
N LEU A 874 -5.74 2.59 -63.75
CA LEU A 874 -6.59 2.58 -64.96
C LEU A 874 -7.17 3.96 -65.34
N LYS A 875 -7.22 4.93 -64.42
CA LYS A 875 -7.67 6.31 -64.72
C LYS A 875 -6.47 7.25 -64.91
N THR A 876 -6.39 7.92 -66.06
CA THR A 876 -5.31 8.86 -66.44
C THR A 876 -5.14 10.06 -65.50
N ASN A 877 -6.17 10.45 -64.76
CA ASN A 877 -6.14 11.56 -63.78
C ASN A 877 -5.95 11.11 -62.31
N ASN A 878 -5.63 9.83 -62.08
CA ASN A 878 -5.59 9.28 -60.73
C ASN A 878 -4.26 9.59 -60.01
N ILE A 879 -4.31 10.22 -58.83
CA ILE A 879 -3.11 10.57 -58.05
C ILE A 879 -2.36 9.33 -57.54
N PHE A 880 -3.07 8.22 -57.31
CA PHE A 880 -2.47 6.95 -56.87
C PHE A 880 -1.53 6.36 -57.93
N ARG A 881 -1.66 6.75 -59.21
CA ARG A 881 -0.72 6.34 -60.28
C ARG A 881 0.69 6.91 -60.10
N LEU A 882 0.84 7.98 -59.32
CA LEU A 882 2.15 8.57 -59.00
C LEU A 882 2.94 7.76 -57.96
N LEU A 883 2.31 6.79 -57.28
CA LEU A 883 2.97 5.91 -56.33
C LEU A 883 3.88 4.92 -57.06
N ARG A 884 5.10 4.71 -56.52
CA ARG A 884 6.06 3.74 -57.07
C ARG A 884 5.79 2.37 -56.45
N ALA A 885 5.80 1.33 -57.28
CA ALA A 885 5.70 -0.03 -56.77
C ALA A 885 6.95 -0.37 -55.96
N ARG A 886 6.75 -0.94 -54.76
CA ARG A 886 7.84 -1.34 -53.86
C ARG A 886 7.54 -2.68 -53.23
N THR A 887 8.59 -3.48 -53.03
CA THR A 887 8.52 -4.66 -52.18
C THR A 887 8.87 -4.29 -50.73
N PHE A 888 8.49 -5.15 -49.79
CA PHE A 888 8.82 -4.97 -48.37
C PHE A 888 10.34 -4.95 -48.11
N HIS A 889 11.12 -5.62 -48.96
CA HIS A 889 12.59 -5.67 -48.88
C HIS A 889 13.29 -4.46 -49.53
N ASP A 890 12.58 -3.70 -50.38
CA ASP A 890 13.07 -2.49 -51.04
C ASP A 890 12.77 -1.23 -50.21
N ASN A 891 13.23 -1.17 -48.95
CA ASN A 891 13.04 0.01 -48.08
C ASN A 891 14.29 0.91 -48.01
N PRO A 892 14.46 1.89 -48.92
CA PRO A 892 15.55 2.84 -48.91
C PRO A 892 15.36 3.99 -47.90
N PHE A 893 14.34 3.97 -47.03
CA PHE A 893 14.12 5.06 -46.08
C PHE A 893 15.20 5.13 -45.01
N ASN A 894 16.27 5.86 -45.29
CA ASN A 894 17.30 6.12 -44.30
C ASN A 894 16.93 7.38 -43.52
N PRO A 895 16.49 7.28 -42.24
CA PRO A 895 16.13 8.45 -41.43
C PRO A 895 17.32 9.37 -41.17
N PHE A 896 18.54 8.91 -41.48
CA PHE A 896 19.79 9.58 -41.17
C PHE A 896 20.32 10.46 -42.31
N ILE A 897 19.75 10.38 -43.54
CA ILE A 897 20.17 11.22 -44.68
C ILE A 897 20.04 12.71 -44.34
N GLY A 898 18.92 13.12 -43.74
CA GLY A 898 18.71 14.52 -43.34
C GLY A 898 19.47 14.95 -42.08
N VAL A 899 20.04 14.00 -41.32
CA VAL A 899 20.77 14.27 -40.06
C VAL A 899 22.27 14.44 -40.31
N TYR A 900 22.84 13.65 -41.23
CA TYR A 900 24.29 13.62 -41.48
C TYR A 900 24.74 14.29 -42.79
N GLY A 901 23.81 14.80 -43.60
CA GLY A 901 24.12 15.57 -44.83
C GLY A 901 24.34 14.71 -46.08
N ASP A 902 24.38 15.39 -47.24
CA ASP A 902 24.30 14.76 -48.57
C ASP A 902 25.61 14.06 -49.03
N ASN A 903 25.46 12.80 -49.42
CA ASN A 903 26.18 12.00 -50.43
C ASN A 903 27.70 11.79 -50.40
N THR A 904 28.55 12.58 -49.73
CA THR A 904 30.00 12.29 -49.75
C THR A 904 30.33 10.94 -49.11
N TYR A 905 29.71 10.64 -47.97
CA TYR A 905 29.96 9.40 -47.24
C TYR A 905 29.17 8.20 -47.77
N MET A 906 28.04 8.44 -48.46
CA MET A 906 27.34 7.37 -49.20
C MET A 906 28.18 6.86 -50.36
N ASN A 907 28.88 7.75 -51.06
CA ASN A 907 29.82 7.37 -52.10
C ASN A 907 31.00 6.59 -51.52
N ASP A 908 31.54 6.99 -50.36
CA ASP A 908 32.60 6.24 -49.68
C ASP A 908 32.13 4.86 -49.20
N THR A 909 30.90 4.77 -48.69
CA THR A 909 30.29 3.50 -48.26
C THR A 909 30.04 2.58 -49.46
N GLN A 910 29.50 3.11 -50.57
CA GLN A 910 29.34 2.36 -51.82
C GLN A 910 30.70 1.97 -52.42
N TYR A 911 31.72 2.83 -52.33
CA TYR A 911 33.07 2.56 -52.81
C TYR A 911 33.76 1.44 -52.01
N ILE A 912 33.62 1.47 -50.67
CA ILE A 912 34.08 0.39 -49.76
C ILE A 912 33.39 -0.93 -50.07
N MET A 913 32.11 -0.91 -50.46
CA MET A 913 31.36 -2.11 -50.83
C MET A 913 31.76 -2.69 -52.20
N HIS A 914 32.06 -1.83 -53.17
CA HIS A 914 32.39 -2.27 -54.54
C HIS A 914 33.85 -2.72 -54.70
N HIS A 915 34.78 -2.22 -53.88
CA HIS A 915 36.19 -2.58 -53.96
C HIS A 915 36.62 -3.46 -52.79
N LYS A 916 36.91 -4.75 -53.09
CA LYS A 916 37.37 -5.82 -52.17
C LYS A 916 38.68 -5.54 -51.37
N SER A 917 39.21 -4.31 -51.35
CA SER A 917 40.48 -4.01 -50.68
C SER A 917 40.29 -3.33 -49.33
N SER A 918 41.04 -3.81 -48.33
CA SER A 918 41.27 -3.16 -47.05
C SER A 918 41.87 -1.76 -47.25
N VAL A 919 41.03 -0.74 -47.42
CA VAL A 919 41.48 0.64 -47.37
C VAL A 919 41.76 0.99 -45.90
N PRO A 920 42.97 1.46 -45.53
CA PRO A 920 43.24 1.90 -44.16
C PRO A 920 42.39 3.15 -43.86
N LEU A 921 41.47 3.05 -42.90
CA LEU A 921 40.65 4.17 -42.41
C LEU A 921 41.46 5.25 -41.64
N ASN A 922 42.78 5.22 -41.71
CA ASN A 922 43.68 6.08 -40.93
C ASN A 922 43.54 7.59 -41.22
N ASN A 923 42.82 7.98 -42.27
CA ASN A 923 42.51 9.39 -42.56
C ASN A 923 41.09 9.83 -42.17
N CYS A 924 40.23 8.95 -41.66
CA CYS A 924 38.88 9.32 -41.23
C CYS A 924 38.91 9.87 -39.80
N SER A 925 38.31 11.05 -39.61
CA SER A 925 38.21 11.67 -38.28
C SER A 925 37.45 10.78 -37.29
N ARG A 926 37.79 10.91 -36.00
CA ARG A 926 37.24 10.15 -34.85
C ARG A 926 35.70 10.15 -34.76
N ASN A 927 35.04 11.08 -35.46
CA ASN A 927 33.58 11.23 -35.52
C ASN A 927 32.91 10.36 -36.60
N ILE A 928 33.63 9.67 -37.49
CA ILE A 928 33.02 9.02 -38.67
C ILE A 928 32.56 7.57 -38.37
N TYR A 929 33.07 6.93 -37.32
CA TYR A 929 32.78 5.51 -37.03
C TYR A 929 31.32 5.22 -36.67
N HIS A 930 30.64 6.09 -35.92
CA HIS A 930 29.23 5.88 -35.58
C HIS A 930 28.31 6.08 -36.80
N GLU A 931 28.71 6.97 -37.74
CA GLU A 931 28.03 7.20 -39.01
C GLU A 931 28.17 6.01 -39.94
N ILE A 932 29.38 5.44 -40.08
CA ILE A 932 29.64 4.22 -40.86
C ILE A 932 28.86 3.02 -40.29
N ILE A 933 28.87 2.81 -38.97
CA ILE A 933 28.15 1.68 -38.34
C ILE A 933 26.63 1.83 -38.52
N ALA A 934 26.07 3.04 -38.34
CA ALA A 934 24.64 3.29 -38.56
C ALA A 934 24.22 3.15 -40.03
N GLN A 935 25.12 3.45 -40.98
CA GLN A 935 24.86 3.38 -42.42
C GLN A 935 25.15 2.01 -43.06
N LEU A 936 25.92 1.13 -42.44
CA LEU A 936 26.14 -0.26 -42.91
C LEU A 936 24.91 -1.17 -42.66
N PHE A 937 24.02 -0.79 -41.74
CA PHE A 937 22.86 -1.61 -41.34
C PHE A 937 21.78 -1.82 -42.43
N PRO A 938 21.34 -0.80 -43.21
CA PRO A 938 20.41 -1.00 -44.32
C PRO A 938 20.88 -2.02 -45.36
N LEU A 939 22.20 -2.20 -45.52
CA LEU A 939 22.83 -3.04 -46.54
C LEU A 939 22.97 -4.51 -46.12
N ILE A 940 23.20 -4.76 -44.82
CA ILE A 940 23.20 -6.12 -44.25
C ILE A 940 21.78 -6.70 -44.28
N ASN A 941 20.76 -5.86 -44.09
CA ASN A 941 19.36 -6.28 -44.05
C ASN A 941 18.71 -6.43 -45.43
N SER A 942 19.32 -5.87 -46.49
CA SER A 942 18.80 -5.91 -47.88
C SER A 942 19.42 -7.00 -48.76
N SER A 943 20.39 -7.76 -48.27
CA SER A 943 21.16 -8.69 -49.09
C SER A 943 21.03 -10.14 -48.62
N GLU A 944 20.51 -11.00 -49.49
CA GLU A 944 20.58 -12.45 -49.34
C GLU A 944 22.02 -12.87 -49.03
N ARG A 945 22.21 -13.61 -47.92
CA ARG A 945 23.30 -14.50 -47.46
C ARG A 945 24.78 -14.20 -47.81
N HIS A 946 25.12 -13.58 -48.94
CA HIS A 946 26.46 -13.37 -49.48
C HIS A 946 27.24 -12.17 -48.89
N LEU A 947 26.57 -11.24 -48.20
CA LEU A 947 27.22 -10.06 -47.59
C LEU A 947 27.65 -10.29 -46.13
N ASN A 948 27.25 -11.41 -45.52
CA ASN A 948 27.61 -11.76 -44.14
C ASN A 948 29.12 -12.03 -43.99
N ASP A 949 29.72 -12.75 -44.95
CA ASP A 949 31.16 -13.05 -44.95
C ASP A 949 32.02 -11.80 -45.23
N GLN A 950 31.51 -10.82 -45.97
CA GLN A 950 32.26 -9.62 -46.36
C GLN A 950 32.24 -8.55 -45.25
N SER A 951 31.09 -8.35 -44.61
CA SER A 951 30.94 -7.43 -43.48
C SER A 951 31.73 -7.88 -42.25
N GLN A 952 31.76 -9.19 -41.96
CA GLN A 952 32.61 -9.77 -40.91
C GLN A 952 34.11 -9.52 -41.17
N ASN A 953 34.57 -9.70 -42.42
CA ASN A 953 35.96 -9.43 -42.78
C ASN A 953 36.32 -7.94 -42.70
N PHE A 954 35.39 -7.04 -43.03
CA PHE A 954 35.57 -5.59 -42.86
C PHE A 954 35.75 -5.22 -41.38
N PHE A 955 34.92 -5.76 -40.49
CA PHE A 955 35.01 -5.46 -39.06
C PHE A 955 36.21 -6.12 -38.36
N LEU A 956 36.68 -7.26 -38.85
CA LEU A 956 37.89 -7.94 -38.33
C LEU A 956 39.20 -7.29 -38.80
N SER A 957 39.20 -6.64 -39.97
CA SER A 957 40.40 -6.04 -40.57
C SER A 957 40.63 -4.57 -40.23
N ALA A 958 39.63 -3.87 -39.68
CA ALA A 958 39.79 -2.48 -39.26
C ALA A 958 40.68 -2.37 -38.00
N GLU A 959 41.78 -1.61 -38.08
CA GLU A 959 42.60 -1.19 -36.93
C GLU A 959 41.83 -0.18 -36.05
N VAL A 960 40.81 -0.65 -35.34
CA VAL A 960 40.05 0.16 -34.39
C VAL A 960 40.60 -0.07 -32.98
N LYS A 961 40.75 0.98 -32.16
CA LYS A 961 41.22 0.85 -30.76
C LYS A 961 40.41 -0.23 -30.01
N ASN A 962 41.05 -0.95 -29.08
CA ASN A 962 40.47 -2.08 -28.32
C ASN A 962 39.07 -1.83 -27.75
N GLU A 963 38.76 -0.61 -27.33
CA GLU A 963 37.45 -0.22 -26.78
C GLU A 963 36.30 -0.36 -27.80
N TYR A 964 36.58 -0.17 -29.08
CA TYR A 964 35.58 -0.28 -30.16
C TYR A 964 35.46 -1.71 -30.68
N LYS A 965 36.54 -2.50 -30.59
CA LYS A 965 36.59 -3.89 -31.05
C LYS A 965 35.55 -4.75 -30.35
N GLN A 966 35.37 -4.58 -29.03
CA GLN A 966 34.36 -5.32 -28.27
C GLN A 966 32.92 -5.03 -28.75
N ILE A 967 32.61 -3.78 -29.10
CA ILE A 967 31.27 -3.36 -29.51
C ILE A 967 30.96 -3.85 -30.93
N LEU A 968 31.93 -3.67 -31.83
CA LEU A 968 31.90 -4.23 -33.17
C LEU A 968 31.74 -5.75 -33.13
N GLN A 969 32.41 -6.42 -32.19
CA GLN A 969 32.31 -7.86 -32.00
C GLN A 969 30.99 -8.29 -31.37
N THR A 970 30.40 -7.53 -30.44
CA THR A 970 29.04 -7.75 -29.92
C THR A 970 27.98 -7.58 -31.01
N ILE A 971 28.09 -6.52 -31.81
CA ILE A 971 27.21 -6.27 -32.97
C ILE A 971 27.38 -7.41 -33.98
N THR A 972 28.61 -7.83 -34.29
CA THR A 972 28.91 -8.94 -35.20
C THR A 972 28.38 -10.28 -34.65
N ASN A 973 28.47 -10.51 -33.35
CA ASN A 973 27.94 -11.70 -32.68
C ASN A 973 26.41 -11.73 -32.70
N TRP A 974 25.74 -10.58 -32.56
CA TRP A 974 24.29 -10.45 -32.77
C TRP A 974 23.89 -10.84 -34.19
N PHE A 975 24.69 -10.51 -35.21
CA PHE A 975 24.44 -10.95 -36.61
C PHE A 975 24.80 -12.42 -36.87
N SER A 976 25.76 -12.97 -36.12
CA SER A 976 26.26 -14.33 -36.34
C SER A 976 25.45 -15.41 -35.61
N SER A 977 24.63 -15.04 -34.63
CA SER A 977 23.73 -15.99 -33.99
C SER A 977 22.63 -16.40 -34.97
N LYS A 978 22.39 -17.71 -35.12
CA LYS A 978 21.33 -18.26 -35.98
C LYS A 978 19.92 -17.78 -35.56
N ASP A 979 19.77 -17.30 -34.33
CA ASP A 979 18.52 -16.77 -33.78
C ASP A 979 18.19 -15.34 -34.24
N SER A 980 19.12 -14.65 -34.92
CA SER A 980 18.89 -13.32 -35.50
C SER A 980 18.04 -13.32 -36.77
N GLN A 981 17.74 -14.51 -37.32
CA GLN A 981 16.86 -14.67 -38.49
C GLN A 981 15.38 -14.33 -38.20
N THR A 982 15.02 -13.94 -36.97
CA THR A 982 13.62 -13.64 -36.61
C THR A 982 13.42 -12.30 -35.92
N LEU A 983 14.02 -11.22 -36.42
CA LEU A 983 13.27 -9.95 -36.38
C LEU A 983 12.17 -10.09 -37.44
N SER A 984 11.01 -10.63 -37.03
CA SER A 984 9.82 -10.69 -37.88
C SER A 984 9.42 -9.24 -38.20
N MET A 985 9.91 -8.74 -39.33
CA MET A 985 9.57 -7.42 -39.83
C MET A 985 8.17 -7.54 -40.42
N ARG A 986 7.16 -7.13 -39.67
CA ARG A 986 5.74 -7.21 -40.04
C ARG A 986 5.23 -5.86 -40.54
N ASP A 987 5.80 -4.77 -40.04
CA ASP A 987 5.50 -3.40 -40.45
C ASP A 987 6.78 -2.69 -40.95
N THR A 988 6.59 -1.72 -41.85
CA THR A 988 7.61 -0.72 -42.20
C THR A 988 8.21 0.02 -40.99
N LEU A 989 7.46 0.14 -39.88
CA LEU A 989 7.94 0.74 -38.64
C LEU A 989 9.03 -0.10 -37.96
N ASP A 990 8.97 -1.44 -38.06
CA ASP A 990 9.97 -2.34 -37.46
C ASP A 990 11.34 -2.06 -38.02
N VAL A 991 11.44 -1.80 -39.33
CA VAL A 991 12.68 -1.41 -40.00
C VAL A 991 13.20 -0.08 -39.47
N ILE A 992 12.32 0.89 -39.21
CA ILE A 992 12.69 2.22 -38.69
C ILE A 992 13.16 2.12 -37.24
N VAL A 993 12.41 1.42 -36.38
CA VAL A 993 12.75 1.20 -34.97
C VAL A 993 14.06 0.44 -34.84
N THR A 994 14.24 -0.60 -35.67
CA THR A 994 15.49 -1.35 -35.72
C THR A 994 16.65 -0.43 -36.11
N ARG A 995 16.51 0.35 -37.20
CA ARG A 995 17.53 1.33 -37.63
C ARG A 995 17.87 2.34 -36.53
N LEU A 996 16.87 2.87 -35.82
CA LEU A 996 17.06 3.80 -34.71
C LEU A 996 17.72 3.13 -33.50
N GLY A 997 17.35 1.89 -33.18
CA GLY A 997 17.94 1.12 -32.08
C GLY A 997 19.43 0.84 -32.31
N PHE A 998 19.79 0.41 -33.52
CA PHE A 998 21.20 0.21 -33.88
C PHE A 998 21.99 1.51 -33.88
N HIS A 999 21.43 2.58 -34.44
CA HIS A 999 22.04 3.90 -34.39
C HIS A 999 22.26 4.38 -32.95
N PHE A 1000 21.26 4.21 -32.09
CA PHE A 1000 21.35 4.53 -30.66
C PHE A 1000 22.50 3.76 -30.00
N VAL A 1001 22.51 2.43 -30.10
CA VAL A 1001 23.58 1.56 -29.57
C VAL A 1001 24.95 1.93 -30.15
N SER A 1002 25.01 2.33 -31.41
CA SER A 1002 26.25 2.73 -32.08
C SER A 1002 26.80 4.07 -31.60
N ILE A 1003 25.95 4.98 -31.12
CA ILE A 1003 26.38 6.29 -30.60
C ILE A 1003 26.75 6.25 -29.13
N LEU A 1004 26.11 5.37 -28.34
CA LEU A 1004 26.36 5.23 -26.89
C LEU A 1004 27.85 5.24 -26.49
N PRO A 1005 28.77 4.56 -27.20
CA PRO A 1005 30.19 4.51 -26.83
C PRO A 1005 30.94 5.83 -27.07
N PHE A 1006 30.37 6.70 -27.92
CA PHE A 1006 30.97 7.98 -28.31
C PHE A 1006 30.47 9.15 -27.44
N MET A 1007 29.47 8.93 -26.59
CA MET A 1007 28.97 9.96 -25.68
C MET A 1007 29.92 10.11 -24.48
N LYS A 1008 30.52 11.29 -24.32
CA LYS A 1008 31.43 11.61 -23.19
C LYS A 1008 30.78 11.45 -21.80
N GLN A 1009 29.45 11.58 -21.73
CA GLN A 1009 28.65 11.32 -20.54
C GLN A 1009 27.48 10.45 -20.98
N ASN A 1010 27.62 9.13 -20.83
CA ASN A 1010 26.61 8.18 -21.29
C ASN A 1010 25.80 7.62 -20.10
N PRO A 1011 24.57 8.10 -19.86
CA PRO A 1011 23.73 7.56 -18.79
C PRO A 1011 23.25 6.12 -19.05
N PHE A 1012 23.44 5.62 -20.26
CA PHE A 1012 23.09 4.28 -20.72
C PHE A 1012 24.30 3.35 -20.84
N GLN A 1013 25.46 3.71 -20.28
CA GLN A 1013 26.65 2.86 -20.36
C GLN A 1013 26.44 1.48 -19.71
N LEU A 1014 25.59 1.41 -18.67
CA LEU A 1014 25.18 0.15 -18.04
C LEU A 1014 24.44 -0.79 -19.01
N LEU A 1015 23.68 -0.29 -20.00
CA LEU A 1015 23.07 -1.15 -21.03
C LEU A 1015 24.11 -1.92 -21.88
N LEU A 1016 25.32 -1.37 -22.02
CA LEU A 1016 26.40 -2.00 -22.79
C LEU A 1016 27.26 -2.96 -21.95
N VAL A 1017 27.28 -2.79 -20.63
CA VAL A 1017 28.19 -3.51 -19.71
C VAL A 1017 27.44 -4.59 -18.92
N ASP A 1018 26.23 -4.30 -18.44
CA ASP A 1018 25.39 -5.21 -17.66
C ASP A 1018 23.91 -4.82 -17.79
N SER A 1019 23.24 -5.37 -18.82
CA SER A 1019 21.84 -5.05 -19.14
C SER A 1019 20.86 -5.49 -18.05
N GLU A 1020 21.22 -6.48 -17.22
CA GLU A 1020 20.35 -6.99 -16.15
C GLU A 1020 20.26 -6.02 -14.96
N LEU A 1021 21.32 -5.24 -14.69
CA LEU A 1021 21.32 -4.19 -13.67
C LEU A 1021 20.57 -2.92 -14.08
N PHE A 1022 20.33 -2.73 -15.39
CA PHE A 1022 19.66 -1.55 -15.92
C PHE A 1022 18.13 -1.63 -15.81
N LEU A 1023 17.56 -2.84 -15.81
CA LEU A 1023 16.12 -3.08 -15.65
C LEU A 1023 15.82 -3.50 -14.21
N PRO A 1024 14.93 -2.82 -13.47
CA PRO A 1024 14.57 -3.27 -12.13
C PRO A 1024 13.97 -4.68 -12.20
N THR A 1025 14.54 -5.62 -11.44
CA THR A 1025 13.92 -6.92 -11.17
C THR A 1025 12.66 -6.73 -10.32
N SER A 1026 11.53 -6.42 -10.95
CA SER A 1026 10.22 -6.47 -10.32
C SER A 1026 9.22 -7.19 -11.24
N THR A 1027 9.33 -8.51 -11.30
CA THR A 1027 8.30 -9.39 -11.85
C THR A 1027 7.17 -9.69 -10.86
N GLU A 1028 7.10 -9.01 -9.72
CA GLU A 1028 6.02 -9.19 -8.73
C GLU A 1028 5.34 -7.86 -8.37
N CYS A 1029 4.70 -7.21 -9.34
CA CYS A 1029 3.63 -6.26 -9.05
C CYS A 1029 2.73 -6.07 -10.28
N GLU A 1030 1.66 -6.84 -10.37
CA GLU A 1030 0.51 -6.52 -11.22
C GLU A 1030 -0.14 -5.24 -10.68
N THR A 1031 0.38 -4.07 -11.09
CA THR A 1031 -0.23 -2.72 -11.15
C THR A 1031 0.85 -1.65 -11.13
N VAL A 1032 1.78 -1.66 -12.09
CA VAL A 1032 2.66 -0.50 -12.30
C VAL A 1032 1.93 0.51 -13.16
N SER A 1033 1.62 1.64 -12.54
CA SER A 1033 1.23 2.89 -13.17
C SER A 1033 2.24 3.28 -14.25
N ASN A 1034 1.77 3.68 -15.45
CA ASN A 1034 2.57 4.18 -16.58
C ASN A 1034 3.24 5.54 -16.28
N GLU A 1035 3.99 5.68 -15.18
CA GLU A 1035 4.82 6.86 -14.94
C GLU A 1035 6.24 6.68 -15.51
N PRO A 1036 6.82 7.74 -16.11
CA PRO A 1036 8.14 7.65 -16.72
C PRO A 1036 9.24 7.50 -15.66
N LEU A 1037 10.15 6.56 -15.86
CA LEU A 1037 11.41 6.43 -15.11
C LEU A 1037 12.18 7.76 -15.13
N LYS A 1038 12.58 8.26 -13.96
CA LYS A 1038 13.39 9.49 -13.85
C LYS A 1038 14.86 9.15 -13.60
N VAL A 1039 15.72 9.69 -14.46
CA VAL A 1039 17.18 9.60 -14.35
C VAL A 1039 17.66 10.64 -13.35
N HIS A 1040 18.31 10.19 -12.28
CA HIS A 1040 19.01 11.02 -11.30
C HIS A 1040 20.51 10.75 -11.34
N TYR A 1041 21.31 11.65 -10.76
CA TYR A 1041 22.75 11.47 -10.63
C TYR A 1041 23.15 11.55 -9.16
N CYS A 1042 24.04 10.67 -8.70
CA CYS A 1042 24.67 10.84 -7.40
C CYS A 1042 25.73 11.95 -7.46
N SER A 1043 26.30 12.35 -6.32
CA SER A 1043 27.33 13.40 -6.26
C SER A 1043 28.63 13.06 -7.02
N ASN A 1044 28.82 11.78 -7.36
CA ASN A 1044 29.93 11.31 -8.19
C ASN A 1044 29.53 11.17 -9.67
N ASN A 1045 28.41 11.77 -10.09
CA ASN A 1045 27.83 11.71 -11.43
C ASN A 1045 27.46 10.30 -11.94
N HIS A 1046 27.29 9.33 -11.03
CA HIS A 1046 26.74 8.03 -11.42
C HIS A 1046 25.21 8.10 -11.54
N VAL A 1047 24.68 7.44 -12.56
CA VAL A 1047 23.25 7.43 -12.86
C VAL A 1047 22.47 6.56 -11.86
N LEU A 1048 21.34 7.08 -11.39
CA LEU A 1048 20.38 6.44 -10.51
C LEU A 1048 19.01 6.47 -11.19
N LEU A 1049 18.45 5.32 -11.56
CA LEU A 1049 17.08 5.22 -12.03
C LEU A 1049 16.16 5.05 -10.82
N ILE A 1050 15.28 6.01 -10.57
CA ILE A 1050 14.32 5.96 -9.47
C ILE A 1050 12.92 5.88 -10.09
N ASP A 1051 12.16 4.86 -9.69
CA ASP A 1051 10.73 4.77 -10.02
C ASP A 1051 9.99 5.95 -9.39
N GLY A 1052 9.16 6.63 -10.18
CA GLY A 1052 8.39 7.81 -9.76
C GLY A 1052 7.39 7.52 -8.63
N SER A 1053 7.11 6.23 -8.38
CA SER A 1053 6.07 5.76 -7.47
C SER A 1053 6.41 5.80 -5.96
N GLU A 1054 7.66 6.09 -5.55
CA GLU A 1054 8.03 6.13 -4.13
C GLU A 1054 8.13 7.54 -3.52
N ASP A 1055 7.42 7.70 -2.40
CA ASP A 1055 7.37 8.85 -1.51
C ASP A 1055 8.73 9.53 -1.21
N LEU A 1056 8.64 10.85 -1.03
CA LEU A 1056 9.67 11.88 -0.86
C LEU A 1056 10.79 11.69 0.19
N LEU A 1057 11.03 10.51 0.79
CA LEU A 1057 11.95 10.38 1.94
C LEU A 1057 12.89 9.16 1.99
N LYS A 1058 12.95 8.27 1.00
CA LYS A 1058 13.95 7.19 1.02
C LYS A 1058 15.31 7.66 0.50
N GLN A 1059 16.34 7.58 1.34
CA GLN A 1059 17.75 7.75 0.94
C GLN A 1059 18.12 6.62 -0.02
N VAL A 1060 18.32 6.92 -1.30
CA VAL A 1060 18.82 5.95 -2.30
C VAL A 1060 20.35 5.90 -2.20
N LYS A 1061 20.90 4.69 -2.03
CA LYS A 1061 22.35 4.43 -2.11
C LYS A 1061 22.73 4.14 -3.56
N CYS A 1062 23.84 4.73 -4.02
CA CYS A 1062 24.40 4.39 -5.32
C CYS A 1062 24.83 2.91 -5.34
N GLN A 1063 24.31 2.15 -6.31
CA GLN A 1063 24.54 0.71 -6.44
C GLN A 1063 25.85 0.36 -7.17
N ILE A 1064 26.56 1.35 -7.73
CA ILE A 1064 27.88 1.11 -8.33
C ILE A 1064 28.85 0.70 -7.22
N ASN A 1065 29.45 -0.49 -7.39
CA ASN A 1065 30.42 -1.07 -6.46
C ASN A 1065 31.54 -0.06 -6.14
N GLY A 1066 31.74 0.21 -4.85
CA GLY A 1066 32.72 1.17 -4.36
C GLY A 1066 32.23 2.63 -4.23
N CYS A 1067 31.04 2.99 -4.75
CA CYS A 1067 30.57 4.37 -4.66
C CYS A 1067 30.01 4.72 -3.26
N GLY A 1068 29.13 3.90 -2.68
CA GLY A 1068 28.64 4.02 -1.29
C GLY A 1068 27.86 5.30 -0.90
N VAL A 1069 27.82 6.31 -1.77
CA VAL A 1069 27.18 7.62 -1.53
C VAL A 1069 25.67 7.49 -1.39
N LYS A 1070 25.13 8.15 -0.35
CA LYS A 1070 23.69 8.32 -0.10
C LYS A 1070 23.25 9.67 -0.65
N SER A 1071 22.28 9.71 -1.56
CA SER A 1071 21.71 10.99 -2.02
C SER A 1071 20.50 11.38 -1.17
N THR A 1072 20.57 12.52 -0.50
CA THR A 1072 19.39 13.27 -0.01
C THR A 1072 18.93 14.23 -1.10
N LYS A 1073 17.63 14.29 -1.41
CA LYS A 1073 17.07 15.29 -2.32
C LYS A 1073 17.24 16.70 -1.73
N GLU A 1074 18.38 17.34 -1.97
CA GLU A 1074 18.48 18.81 -1.88
C GLU A 1074 18.01 19.40 -3.22
N TYR A 1075 17.01 20.27 -3.14
CA TYR A 1075 16.53 21.06 -4.28
C TYR A 1075 17.66 21.97 -4.76
N ASN A 1076 18.37 21.58 -5.81
CA ASN A 1076 19.24 22.50 -6.55
C ASN A 1076 18.36 23.51 -7.30
N ARG A 1077 18.10 24.61 -6.59
CA ARG A 1077 17.53 25.84 -7.10
C ARG A 1077 18.62 26.66 -7.77
N TYR A 1078 19.26 26.17 -8.82
CA TYR A 1078 20.05 26.97 -9.78
C TYR A 1078 20.46 26.07 -10.94
N GLU A 1079 19.79 26.22 -12.09
CA GLU A 1079 20.43 26.34 -13.40
C GLU A 1079 19.40 26.86 -14.41
N ARG A 1080 19.83 27.90 -15.12
CA ARG A 1080 19.13 28.60 -16.21
C ARG A 1080 19.47 27.95 -17.53
#